data_AF-A0A947IET6-F1
#
_entry.id   AF-A0A947IET6-F1
#
_cell.length_a   1.000
_cell.length_b   1.000
_cell.length_c   1.000
_cell.angle_alpha   90.00
_cell.angle_beta   90.00
_cell.angle_gamma   90.00
#
_symmetry.space_group_name_H-M   'P 1'
#
loop_
_entity.id
_entity.type
_entity.pdbx_description
1 polymer ?
#
loop_
_entity_poly.entity_id
_entity_poly.type
_entity_poly.pdbx_seq_one_letter_code
_entity_poly.pdbx_strand_id
1 'polypeptide(L)'
;MAVESVPAQTVPTGEAFVRAIVVLDEQADLADVKARFGNRPGAMARRHEFVIEQLKETARRTQSPLHDYLQQLQRKGDVRSYQSHFIANCISIEALPHVLENLRNWPGVAAVEPDLQFTLIEGVPDWEPHSKLAICATEPGLINIRAREVWDLGITGAGILLSHLDVGVNGNHPALLGRWRGSLGCPWQECWLDLAGTTTYPTDAAGHGSMTMGIMCGMVPGDTIGVAWGARYISARLNSTSGVNLVSTALTAFGWIADPDGNPSTFADVPRILSNSWGLEASAYPTCYNVFDSAIDNCEAAGIAVFFAAGNEGDQGSGTVRVPAARAVESVRSFAVGAYDRIVDSLWALSSRGPSPCTADPVLRIKPELVAPGRSVRSAWLGTEYRSGSGTSYSVAHVAGTVALMLEANPELTADSLKEILLLTAVDKGAKGDDNSYGKGNLDAYTAVMGALGGVGWISAHVTDPFGYPVEADVAFVGHPHWARSNADGDFSIAMPALMPLGLRITAATFEEFSQQVTLSPGDTTSLVIALLLQANLGILNGNVIDCFGQPADSAVISFPGSGVPDLYADAQGHFRATLTAGFYDVQASDGYCALGVMEDVQIVGRGMTDVEIVLPPNPNYLCSNPDPRGYRICDNNDPDGPESRWIEVAPALGGRGIVYNLSDDASIPVALPFPVVFYDQTYHRIFINANGNLTFRQALTEHTNTPIPRLCCPAIFPFWDDLNDSWGGDICTDYDPANGRFIVEWSNVPRYDGMGNETFQVLLHDTAVWPTTSGNTYLEIQYNDLSVTNSSTVGIDAGDGSGYLQYAYNGSYPSHASPLQDGRALGIAASQILGGTPQFAVANPSLNVVVPPGSVLDTSIILRNNGDAAVAYAFPPPGVTSLSSFQVARSNQTGGPPFEFFEIAGVGTNTGIVRDDTTSDPHLLPWFFPYCGRYFDRFTICSNGYISFTSCRSAQTYFHYPLSDIRDPFNALSPYWNDLDPSRGGAIFKYYDQNRDRFIIEWYQIRRYSSGGPNTFQCILYRDGKIEFVYGTMSPSLTYCTVGLKGGGPTEYRQLSYNQNYLQSDLLIRFSRTDTAATRLILTQAQQGIVRPMNQIFVPLRIQNNSMALGQTVMSLALACSDPLWPIVPIEVQVAAVPDPADLQLIAIPQPDGIRLVWNRLASPYYCVYSGLPGGVNRFEGATADTTLLLPYGDDEYRCFEIRLCGNPPFRQPPPGNDDARAKPEGMERTKR
;
A
#
# COMPACT_ATOMS: atom_id res chain seq x y z
N MET A 1 -5.28 -38.55 -6.98
CA MET A 1 -4.61 -38.96 -8.23
C MET A 1 -3.16 -39.26 -7.89
N ALA A 2 -2.68 -40.45 -8.30
CA ALA A 2 -1.32 -40.98 -8.25
C ALA A 2 -0.46 -40.68 -7.01
N VAL A 3 -0.36 -41.66 -6.10
CA VAL A 3 0.73 -41.78 -5.14
C VAL A 3 2.00 -42.05 -5.94
N GLU A 4 2.81 -41.02 -6.19
CA GLU A 4 4.16 -41.22 -6.71
C GLU A 4 4.98 -41.95 -5.64
N SER A 5 5.38 -43.17 -5.99
CA SER A 5 6.31 -43.98 -5.22
C SER A 5 7.60 -43.20 -5.00
N VAL A 6 7.91 -42.92 -3.72
CA VAL A 6 9.23 -42.44 -3.29
C VAL A 6 10.30 -43.36 -3.91
N PRO A 7 11.37 -42.83 -4.51
CA PRO A 7 12.46 -43.66 -5.00
C PRO A 7 13.02 -44.41 -3.79
N ALA A 8 12.98 -45.75 -3.86
CA ALA A 8 13.59 -46.62 -2.90
C ALA A 8 15.04 -46.14 -2.69
N GLN A 9 15.36 -45.61 -1.51
CA GLN A 9 16.75 -45.54 -1.09
C GLN A 9 17.28 -46.96 -1.22
N THR A 10 18.28 -47.11 -2.09
CA THR A 10 18.94 -48.36 -2.39
C THR A 10 19.31 -49.06 -1.09
N VAL A 11 18.60 -50.16 -0.80
CA VAL A 11 18.90 -51.06 0.30
C VAL A 11 20.33 -51.56 0.10
N PRO A 12 21.26 -51.30 1.04
CA PRO A 12 22.58 -51.91 1.01
C PRO A 12 22.40 -53.42 1.08
N THR A 13 22.93 -54.14 0.10
CA THR A 13 22.81 -55.59 -0.06
C THR A 13 23.69 -56.39 0.93
N GLY A 14 23.67 -56.04 2.22
CA GLY A 14 24.36 -56.78 3.28
C GLY A 14 23.76 -56.52 4.68
N GLU A 15 23.35 -57.60 5.35
CA GLU A 15 23.02 -57.87 6.78
C GLU A 15 23.03 -56.72 7.83
N ALA A 16 22.45 -55.55 7.55
CA ALA A 16 22.19 -54.53 8.58
C ALA A 16 20.73 -54.57 9.04
N PHE A 17 20.51 -54.53 10.36
CA PHE A 17 19.17 -54.35 10.92
C PHE A 17 18.64 -52.95 10.58
N VAL A 18 17.36 -52.87 10.24
CA VAL A 18 16.64 -51.65 9.87
C VAL A 18 15.53 -51.39 10.89
N ARG A 19 15.32 -50.13 11.25
CA ARG A 19 14.24 -49.70 12.14
C ARG A 19 13.01 -49.28 11.34
N ALA A 20 11.84 -49.76 11.77
CA ALA A 20 10.57 -49.48 11.12
C ALA A 20 9.42 -49.40 12.13
N ILE A 21 8.33 -48.78 11.71
CA ILE A 21 7.03 -48.75 12.39
C ILE A 21 6.05 -49.59 11.56
N VAL A 22 5.54 -50.67 12.16
CA VAL A 22 4.54 -51.55 11.57
C VAL A 22 3.16 -51.06 12.03
N VAL A 23 2.42 -50.41 11.14
CA VAL A 23 1.09 -49.85 11.40
C VAL A 23 0.04 -50.90 11.08
N LEU A 24 -0.85 -51.20 12.03
CA LEU A 24 -1.93 -52.16 11.82
C LEU A 24 -3.12 -51.50 11.12
N ASP A 25 -3.83 -52.26 10.29
CA ASP A 25 -4.95 -51.76 9.49
C ASP A 25 -6.17 -51.39 10.35
N GLU A 26 -6.43 -52.16 11.40
CA GLU A 26 -7.48 -51.89 12.35
C GLU A 26 -6.99 -50.89 13.43
N GLN A 27 -7.52 -49.67 13.41
CA GLN A 27 -7.37 -48.69 14.49
C GLN A 27 -8.62 -48.71 15.39
N ALA A 28 -8.52 -48.21 16.63
CA ALA A 28 -9.68 -48.18 17.53
C ALA A 28 -10.76 -47.24 16.98
N ASP A 29 -12.01 -47.68 17.00
CA ASP A 29 -13.15 -46.86 16.58
C ASP A 29 -13.55 -45.88 17.69
N LEU A 30 -13.24 -44.60 17.47
CA LEU A 30 -13.53 -43.50 18.40
C LEU A 30 -14.58 -42.52 17.86
N ALA A 31 -15.27 -42.84 16.75
CA ALA A 31 -16.18 -41.90 16.08
C ALA A 31 -17.32 -41.42 17.00
N ASP A 32 -17.82 -42.30 17.86
CA ASP A 32 -18.92 -42.01 18.78
C ASP A 32 -18.51 -41.24 20.05
N VAL A 33 -17.20 -41.07 20.34
CA VAL A 33 -16.73 -40.53 21.62
C VAL A 33 -17.31 -39.13 21.88
N LYS A 34 -17.35 -38.28 20.85
CA LYS A 34 -17.90 -36.93 20.94
C LYS A 34 -19.40 -36.96 21.28
N ALA A 35 -20.17 -37.84 20.63
CA ALA A 35 -21.61 -37.99 20.86
C ALA A 35 -21.94 -38.62 22.22
N ARG A 36 -21.14 -39.58 22.69
CA ARG A 36 -21.39 -40.33 23.93
C ARG A 36 -21.15 -39.51 25.20
N PHE A 37 -20.10 -38.71 25.22
CA PHE A 37 -19.65 -38.06 26.46
C PHE A 37 -20.00 -36.57 26.53
N GLY A 38 -20.09 -35.84 25.42
CA GLY A 38 -20.47 -34.42 25.39
C GLY A 38 -19.73 -33.54 26.43
N ASN A 39 -20.28 -32.36 26.73
CA ASN A 39 -19.72 -31.42 27.72
C ASN A 39 -20.47 -31.51 29.08
N ARG A 40 -20.65 -32.72 29.62
CA ARG A 40 -21.34 -32.93 30.92
C ARG A 40 -20.31 -32.99 32.07
N PRO A 41 -20.64 -32.55 33.30
CA PRO A 41 -19.73 -32.69 34.45
C PRO A 41 -19.28 -34.13 34.68
N GLY A 42 -17.97 -34.34 34.86
CA GLY A 42 -17.36 -35.67 35.00
C GLY A 42 -17.44 -36.53 33.73
N ALA A 43 -17.72 -35.93 32.58
CA ALA A 43 -17.65 -36.61 31.29
C ALA A 43 -16.20 -36.84 30.90
N MET A 44 -15.28 -35.91 31.21
CA MET A 44 -13.90 -36.02 30.74
C MET A 44 -13.17 -37.26 31.30
N ALA A 45 -13.30 -37.56 32.59
CA ALA A 45 -12.66 -38.75 33.18
C ALA A 45 -13.21 -40.06 32.59
N ARG A 46 -14.53 -40.16 32.37
CA ARG A 46 -15.17 -41.33 31.75
C ARG A 46 -14.84 -41.46 30.26
N ARG A 47 -14.73 -40.31 29.57
CA ARG A 47 -14.28 -40.23 28.18
C ARG A 47 -12.87 -40.76 28.07
N HIS A 48 -11.98 -40.32 28.94
CA HIS A 48 -10.60 -40.78 29.01
C HIS A 48 -10.53 -42.30 29.20
N GLU A 49 -11.14 -42.81 30.26
CA GLU A 49 -11.18 -44.25 30.58
C GLU A 49 -11.66 -45.07 29.39
N PHE A 50 -12.80 -44.69 28.79
CA PHE A 50 -13.33 -45.37 27.60
C PHE A 50 -12.35 -45.37 26.44
N VAL A 51 -11.74 -44.22 26.10
CA VAL A 51 -10.81 -44.10 24.98
C VAL A 51 -9.58 -44.99 25.19
N ILE A 52 -8.95 -44.91 26.37
CA ILE A 52 -7.74 -45.69 26.67
C ILE A 52 -8.05 -47.20 26.68
N GLU A 53 -9.19 -47.62 27.23
CA GLU A 53 -9.62 -49.01 27.19
C GLU A 53 -9.83 -49.53 25.76
N GLN A 54 -10.50 -48.75 24.89
CA GLN A 54 -10.69 -49.14 23.49
C GLN A 54 -9.36 -49.26 22.74
N LEU A 55 -8.42 -48.34 22.97
CA LEU A 55 -7.09 -48.38 22.36
C LEU A 55 -6.30 -49.60 22.81
N LYS A 56 -6.25 -49.86 24.12
CA LYS A 56 -5.57 -51.04 24.69
C LYS A 56 -6.21 -52.35 24.26
N GLU A 57 -7.55 -52.42 24.19
CA GLU A 57 -8.27 -53.60 23.71
C GLU A 57 -7.96 -53.91 22.25
N THR A 58 -8.04 -52.90 21.39
CA THR A 58 -7.75 -53.02 19.97
C THR A 58 -6.32 -53.48 19.74
N ALA A 59 -5.36 -52.82 20.41
CA ALA A 59 -3.95 -53.21 20.32
C ALA A 59 -3.70 -54.64 20.81
N ARG A 60 -4.23 -55.02 21.97
CA ARG A 60 -4.05 -56.37 22.53
C ARG A 60 -4.63 -57.45 21.61
N ARG A 61 -5.81 -57.22 21.04
CA ARG A 61 -6.48 -58.19 20.15
C ARG A 61 -5.76 -58.32 18.81
N THR A 62 -5.39 -57.21 18.18
CA THR A 62 -4.86 -57.19 16.81
C THR A 62 -3.35 -57.45 16.74
N GLN A 63 -2.58 -57.05 17.76
CA GLN A 63 -1.14 -57.27 17.79
C GLN A 63 -0.75 -58.69 18.25
N SER A 64 -1.63 -59.44 18.91
CA SER A 64 -1.29 -60.75 19.49
C SER A 64 -0.72 -61.75 18.46
N PRO A 65 -1.31 -61.96 17.27
CA PRO A 65 -0.76 -62.89 16.28
C PRO A 65 0.62 -62.45 15.76
N LEU A 66 0.80 -61.14 15.61
CA LEU A 66 2.06 -60.56 15.18
C LEU A 66 3.13 -60.69 16.26
N HIS A 67 2.76 -60.54 17.53
CA HIS A 67 3.66 -60.73 18.67
C HIS A 67 4.26 -62.15 18.69
N ASP A 68 3.43 -63.19 18.50
CA ASP A 68 3.88 -64.58 18.45
C ASP A 68 4.86 -64.83 17.29
N TYR A 69 4.62 -64.21 16.13
CA TYR A 69 5.51 -64.28 14.97
C TYR A 69 6.84 -63.58 15.23
N LEU A 70 6.81 -62.36 15.76
CA LEU A 70 8.01 -61.57 16.05
C LEU A 70 8.88 -62.20 17.14
N GLN A 71 8.28 -62.82 18.16
CA GLN A 71 9.03 -63.59 19.17
C GLN A 71 9.82 -64.75 18.55
N GLN A 72 9.23 -65.45 17.56
CA GLN A 72 9.92 -66.54 16.86
C GLN A 72 11.10 -66.03 16.05
N LEU A 73 10.92 -64.91 15.34
CA LEU A 73 11.99 -64.29 14.57
C LEU A 73 13.09 -63.69 15.45
N GLN A 74 12.73 -63.16 16.63
CA GLN A 74 13.70 -62.68 17.61
C GLN A 74 14.58 -63.82 18.13
N ARG A 75 14.01 -65.00 18.40
CA ARG A 75 14.78 -66.21 18.77
C ARG A 75 15.69 -66.72 17.65
N LYS A 76 15.33 -66.47 16.39
CA LYS A 76 16.15 -66.80 15.21
C LYS A 76 17.26 -65.79 14.94
N GLY A 77 17.23 -64.63 15.59
CA GLY A 77 18.17 -63.54 15.34
C GLY A 77 17.80 -62.64 14.16
N ASP A 78 16.61 -62.80 13.59
CA ASP A 78 16.13 -61.97 12.46
C ASP A 78 15.51 -60.64 12.94
N VAL A 79 15.05 -60.60 14.19
CA VAL A 79 14.55 -59.42 14.88
C VAL A 79 15.43 -59.14 16.08
N ARG A 80 15.93 -57.92 16.22
CA ARG A 80 16.75 -57.50 17.36
C ARG A 80 15.85 -57.11 18.53
N SER A 81 14.89 -56.24 18.27
CA SER A 81 13.95 -55.72 19.26
C SER A 81 12.65 -55.29 18.60
N TYR A 82 11.56 -55.33 19.35
CA TYR A 82 10.29 -54.73 18.94
C TYR A 82 9.52 -54.27 20.18
N GLN A 83 8.65 -53.26 20.02
CA GLN A 83 7.84 -52.66 21.08
C GLN A 83 6.45 -52.34 20.56
N SER A 84 5.43 -52.72 21.34
CA SER A 84 4.02 -52.43 21.08
C SER A 84 3.63 -51.04 21.54
N HIS A 85 2.84 -50.35 20.72
CA HIS A 85 2.25 -49.04 21.03
C HIS A 85 0.73 -49.13 20.88
N PHE A 86 -0.01 -48.92 21.97
CA PHE A 86 -1.48 -48.91 21.93
C PHE A 86 -2.04 -47.59 21.37
N ILE A 87 -1.30 -46.49 21.54
CA ILE A 87 -1.76 -45.13 21.22
C ILE A 87 -1.98 -44.90 19.71
N ALA A 88 -1.35 -45.68 18.84
CA ALA A 88 -1.50 -45.62 17.38
C ALA A 88 -1.54 -47.01 16.74
N ASN A 89 -2.12 -47.99 17.47
CA ASN A 89 -2.09 -49.43 17.20
C ASN A 89 -0.98 -49.86 16.21
N CYS A 90 0.26 -49.85 16.68
CA CYS A 90 1.44 -50.13 15.86
C CYS A 90 2.55 -50.80 16.68
N ILE A 91 3.55 -51.34 15.98
CA ILE A 91 4.74 -51.96 16.57
C ILE A 91 5.99 -51.32 15.98
N SER A 92 6.84 -50.72 16.81
CA SER A 92 8.18 -50.32 16.38
C SER A 92 9.12 -51.52 16.43
N ILE A 93 9.91 -51.75 15.39
CA ILE A 93 10.73 -52.95 15.22
C ILE A 93 12.12 -52.60 14.68
N GLU A 94 13.14 -53.34 15.12
CA GLU A 94 14.48 -53.38 14.53
C GLU A 94 14.74 -54.80 14.02
N ALA A 95 14.73 -55.00 12.70
CA ALA A 95 14.78 -56.32 12.07
C ALA A 95 15.60 -56.34 10.77
N LEU A 96 15.94 -57.53 10.29
CA LEU A 96 16.58 -57.69 8.98
C LEU A 96 15.60 -57.31 7.84
N PRO A 97 16.10 -56.81 6.68
CA PRO A 97 15.23 -56.31 5.60
C PRO A 97 14.17 -57.31 5.11
N HIS A 98 14.49 -58.61 5.05
CA HIS A 98 13.53 -59.64 4.61
C HIS A 98 12.34 -59.79 5.58
N VAL A 99 12.53 -59.48 6.86
CA VAL A 99 11.42 -59.47 7.84
C VAL A 99 10.47 -58.34 7.52
N LEU A 100 10.97 -57.14 7.20
CA LEU A 100 10.15 -55.99 6.85
C LEU A 100 9.35 -56.22 5.56
N GLU A 101 9.95 -56.88 4.57
CA GLU A 101 9.26 -57.31 3.35
C GLU A 101 8.13 -58.32 3.61
N ASN A 102 8.35 -59.27 4.53
CA ASN A 102 7.32 -60.21 4.95
C ASN A 102 6.17 -59.49 5.67
N LEU A 103 6.50 -58.54 6.55
CA LEU A 103 5.52 -57.77 7.33
C LEU A 103 4.64 -56.88 6.45
N ARG A 104 5.16 -56.34 5.34
CA ARG A 104 4.36 -55.59 4.36
C ARG A 104 3.23 -56.39 3.73
N ASN A 105 3.36 -57.72 3.69
CA ASN A 105 2.35 -58.63 3.15
C ASN A 105 1.60 -59.40 4.25
N TRP A 106 1.83 -59.06 5.53
CA TRP A 106 1.19 -59.72 6.66
C TRP A 106 -0.29 -59.31 6.76
N PRO A 107 -1.25 -60.26 6.85
CA PRO A 107 -2.66 -59.93 7.05
C PRO A 107 -2.88 -59.11 8.34
N GLY A 108 -3.45 -57.91 8.22
CA GLY A 108 -3.66 -56.99 9.35
C GLY A 108 -2.60 -55.87 9.47
N VAL A 109 -1.60 -55.81 8.58
CA VAL A 109 -0.65 -54.70 8.50
C VAL A 109 -1.06 -53.76 7.37
N ALA A 110 -1.29 -52.49 7.70
CA ALA A 110 -1.59 -51.45 6.71
C ALA A 110 -0.32 -50.89 6.07
N ALA A 111 0.73 -50.66 6.87
CA ALA A 111 1.98 -50.07 6.39
C ALA A 111 3.19 -50.50 7.22
N VAL A 112 4.35 -50.49 6.57
CA VAL A 112 5.65 -50.62 7.24
C VAL A 112 6.48 -49.40 6.85
N GLU A 113 6.50 -48.44 7.75
CA GLU A 113 7.09 -47.12 7.57
C GLU A 113 8.50 -47.05 8.21
N PRO A 114 9.43 -46.25 7.68
CA PRO A 114 10.75 -46.09 8.30
C PRO A 114 10.64 -45.39 9.66
N ASP A 115 11.39 -45.82 10.68
CA ASP A 115 11.44 -45.12 11.97
C ASP A 115 12.34 -43.86 11.84
N LEU A 116 11.75 -42.78 11.33
CA LEU A 116 12.48 -41.55 10.99
C LEU A 116 13.00 -40.80 12.23
N GLN A 117 14.11 -40.10 12.04
CA GLN A 117 14.64 -39.18 13.04
C GLN A 117 13.95 -37.82 12.93
N PHE A 118 13.47 -37.30 14.04
CA PHE A 118 13.01 -35.91 14.14
C PHE A 118 14.00 -35.06 14.94
N THR A 119 13.94 -33.75 14.76
CA THR A 119 14.82 -32.81 15.43
C THR A 119 14.05 -31.86 16.33
N LEU A 120 14.74 -31.34 17.34
CA LEU A 120 14.20 -30.27 18.17
C LEU A 120 14.09 -29.00 17.31
N ILE A 121 13.02 -28.24 17.51
CA ILE A 121 12.91 -26.89 16.95
C ILE A 121 13.62 -25.98 17.95
N GLU A 122 14.92 -25.84 17.80
CA GLU A 122 15.74 -25.11 18.77
C GLU A 122 15.44 -23.61 18.72
N GLY A 123 15.28 -23.00 19.90
CA GLY A 123 15.28 -21.56 20.00
C GLY A 123 16.64 -20.98 19.64
N VAL A 124 16.63 -19.88 18.89
CA VAL A 124 17.81 -19.07 18.59
C VAL A 124 18.15 -18.26 19.85
N PRO A 125 19.34 -18.45 20.44
CA PRO A 125 19.76 -17.62 21.56
C PRO A 125 19.95 -16.17 21.12
N ASP A 126 19.45 -15.22 21.89
CA ASP A 126 19.78 -13.82 21.68
C ASP A 126 21.24 -13.62 22.13
N TRP A 127 22.14 -13.23 21.22
CA TRP A 127 23.60 -13.10 21.47
C TRP A 127 23.99 -11.90 22.33
N GLU A 128 23.02 -11.12 22.79
CA GLU A 128 23.26 -10.05 23.75
C GLU A 128 23.42 -10.66 25.16
N PRO A 129 24.53 -10.43 25.87
CA PRO A 129 24.61 -10.74 27.28
C PRO A 129 23.70 -9.77 28.02
N HIS A 130 22.41 -10.10 28.10
CA HIS A 130 21.50 -9.39 29.00
C HIS A 130 21.98 -9.67 30.42
N SER A 131 22.70 -8.70 30.97
CA SER A 131 23.01 -8.56 32.38
C SER A 131 21.80 -9.03 33.19
N LYS A 132 21.98 -10.06 34.04
CA LYS A 132 21.07 -10.51 35.10
C LYS A 132 19.81 -9.66 35.15
N LEU A 133 18.82 -9.92 34.28
CA LEU A 133 17.58 -9.16 34.29
C LEU A 133 17.01 -9.37 35.69
N ALA A 134 16.86 -8.26 36.42
CA ALA A 134 16.50 -8.28 37.82
C ALA A 134 15.27 -9.18 38.04
N ILE A 135 15.29 -9.94 39.15
CA ILE A 135 14.28 -10.90 39.62
C ILE A 135 12.95 -10.17 39.98
N CYS A 136 12.54 -9.15 39.23
CA CYS A 136 11.39 -8.28 39.52
C CYS A 136 10.72 -7.70 38.26
N ALA A 137 11.05 -8.15 37.05
CA ALA A 137 10.41 -7.68 35.82
C ALA A 137 9.53 -8.79 35.23
N THR A 138 8.21 -8.59 35.22
CA THR A 138 7.31 -9.51 34.50
C THR A 138 7.68 -9.59 33.03
N GLU A 139 7.72 -10.80 32.50
CA GLU A 139 8.01 -11.03 31.09
C GLU A 139 6.98 -10.30 30.20
N PRO A 140 7.40 -9.40 29.29
CA PRO A 140 6.44 -8.65 28.49
C PRO A 140 5.62 -9.50 27.51
N GLY A 141 6.04 -10.73 27.20
CA GLY A 141 5.18 -11.72 26.51
C GLY A 141 3.86 -11.95 27.25
N LEU A 142 3.88 -11.98 28.59
CA LEU A 142 2.68 -12.15 29.43
C LEU A 142 1.75 -10.94 29.38
N ILE A 143 2.31 -9.74 29.13
CA ILE A 143 1.52 -8.51 28.92
C ILE A 143 0.90 -8.52 27.53
N ASN A 144 1.66 -8.92 26.50
CA ASN A 144 1.19 -8.98 25.12
C ASN A 144 -0.04 -9.89 24.96
N ILE A 145 -0.05 -11.04 25.62
CA ILE A 145 -1.19 -11.97 25.59
C ILE A 145 -2.22 -11.71 26.69
N ARG A 146 -2.08 -10.63 27.48
CA ARG A 146 -3.01 -10.24 28.54
C ARG A 146 -3.19 -11.30 29.65
N ALA A 147 -2.18 -12.12 29.91
CA ALA A 147 -2.24 -13.17 30.95
C ALA A 147 -2.45 -12.60 32.36
N ARG A 148 -1.94 -11.40 32.63
CA ARG A 148 -2.13 -10.71 33.93
C ARG A 148 -3.59 -10.43 34.25
N GLU A 149 -4.35 -10.04 33.25
CA GLU A 149 -5.77 -9.72 33.42
C GLU A 149 -6.57 -10.97 33.77
N VAL A 150 -6.11 -12.15 33.34
CA VAL A 150 -6.65 -13.44 33.80
C VAL A 150 -6.32 -13.69 35.26
N TRP A 151 -5.09 -13.40 35.70
CA TRP A 151 -4.69 -13.57 37.10
C TRP A 151 -5.46 -12.64 38.04
N ASP A 152 -5.86 -11.46 37.58
CA ASP A 152 -6.73 -10.54 38.33
C ASP A 152 -8.14 -11.11 38.55
N LEU A 153 -8.57 -12.09 37.73
CA LEU A 153 -9.78 -12.90 37.96
C LEU A 153 -9.58 -14.02 39.00
N GLY A 154 -8.35 -14.21 39.50
CA GLY A 154 -7.98 -15.31 40.40
C GLY A 154 -7.65 -16.62 39.68
N ILE A 155 -7.60 -16.64 38.35
CA ILE A 155 -7.31 -17.81 37.52
C ILE A 155 -5.80 -17.84 37.22
N THR A 156 -5.13 -18.92 37.57
CA THR A 156 -3.66 -19.03 37.55
C THR A 156 -3.15 -20.31 36.89
N GLY A 157 -4.05 -21.19 36.46
CA GLY A 157 -3.83 -22.57 36.04
C GLY A 157 -3.87 -23.57 37.20
N ALA A 158 -4.38 -23.18 38.37
CA ALA A 158 -4.33 -24.02 39.56
C ALA A 158 -5.13 -25.32 39.36
N GLY A 159 -4.55 -26.43 39.82
CA GLY A 159 -5.16 -27.76 39.68
C GLY A 159 -5.06 -28.38 38.29
N ILE A 160 -4.51 -27.67 37.30
CA ILE A 160 -4.29 -28.21 35.96
C ILE A 160 -2.91 -28.82 35.85
N LEU A 161 -2.86 -30.02 35.26
CA LEU A 161 -1.63 -30.71 34.93
C LEU A 161 -1.33 -30.51 33.44
N LEU A 162 -0.12 -30.03 33.14
CA LEU A 162 0.38 -29.84 31.78
C LEU A 162 1.63 -30.68 31.53
N SER A 163 1.96 -30.90 30.27
CA SER A 163 3.16 -31.62 29.86
C SER A 163 3.73 -31.07 28.57
N HIS A 164 4.97 -31.45 28.31
CA HIS A 164 5.65 -31.27 27.05
C HIS A 164 6.52 -32.47 26.73
N LEU A 165 6.79 -32.69 25.44
CA LEU A 165 7.81 -33.62 24.97
C LEU A 165 9.02 -32.78 24.51
N ASP A 166 10.12 -32.83 25.25
CA ASP A 166 11.28 -31.95 25.05
C ASP A 166 12.59 -32.66 25.50
N VAL A 167 13.71 -31.93 25.54
CA VAL A 167 15.02 -32.45 25.97
C VAL A 167 15.17 -32.62 27.49
N GLY A 168 14.15 -32.21 28.24
CA GLY A 168 14.00 -32.42 29.67
C GLY A 168 13.58 -31.15 30.42
N VAL A 169 13.54 -31.21 31.75
CA VAL A 169 13.26 -30.03 32.61
C VAL A 169 14.24 -30.00 33.75
N ASN A 170 14.86 -28.86 34.03
CA ASN A 170 15.66 -28.66 35.23
C ASN A 170 14.73 -28.59 36.47
N GLY A 171 14.47 -29.74 37.09
CA GLY A 171 13.60 -29.83 38.25
C GLY A 171 14.09 -29.04 39.48
N ASN A 172 15.39 -28.73 39.54
CA ASN A 172 15.97 -27.95 40.64
C ASN A 172 15.85 -26.44 40.44
N HIS A 173 15.37 -25.98 39.27
CA HIS A 173 15.25 -24.55 39.03
C HIS A 173 14.22 -23.93 39.98
N PRO A 174 14.52 -22.79 40.68
CA PRO A 174 13.61 -22.20 41.66
C PRO A 174 12.19 -21.94 41.16
N ALA A 175 12.05 -21.56 39.89
CA ALA A 175 10.77 -21.30 39.26
C ALA A 175 9.92 -22.57 38.98
N LEU A 176 10.54 -23.76 38.97
CA LEU A 176 9.95 -25.02 38.52
C LEU A 176 9.86 -26.09 39.60
N LEU A 177 10.74 -26.09 40.61
CA LEU A 177 10.85 -27.20 41.58
C LEU A 177 9.54 -27.51 42.30
N GLY A 178 8.75 -26.49 42.63
CA GLY A 178 7.46 -26.64 43.30
C GLY A 178 6.29 -27.02 42.37
N ARG A 179 6.54 -27.06 41.06
CA ARG A 179 5.52 -27.30 40.02
C ARG A 179 5.53 -28.74 39.53
N TRP A 180 6.64 -29.46 39.66
CA TRP A 180 6.69 -30.88 39.29
C TRP A 180 5.70 -31.69 40.14
N ARG A 181 4.84 -32.51 39.50
CA ARG A 181 3.84 -33.34 40.21
C ARG A 181 4.48 -34.26 41.26
N GLY A 182 5.67 -34.82 40.96
CA GLY A 182 6.41 -35.69 41.90
C GLY A 182 6.81 -35.01 43.21
N SER A 183 6.86 -33.67 43.26
CA SER A 183 7.09 -32.93 44.51
C SER A 183 5.97 -33.10 45.55
N LEU A 184 4.80 -33.61 45.13
CA LEU A 184 3.68 -33.97 46.02
C LEU A 184 3.78 -35.37 46.64
N GLY A 185 4.85 -36.12 46.36
CA GLY A 185 4.99 -37.50 46.80
C GLY A 185 4.35 -38.53 45.87
N CYS A 186 3.89 -38.12 44.68
CA CYS A 186 3.51 -39.05 43.61
C CYS A 186 4.73 -39.85 43.13
N PRO A 187 4.57 -41.15 42.77
CA PRO A 187 5.65 -41.95 42.20
C PRO A 187 6.30 -41.25 41.00
N TRP A 188 7.64 -41.22 40.97
CA TRP A 188 8.36 -40.47 39.95
C TRP A 188 8.10 -41.01 38.54
N GLN A 189 7.84 -42.32 38.40
CA GLN A 189 7.53 -42.98 37.13
C GLN A 189 6.23 -42.46 36.49
N GLU A 190 5.30 -41.98 37.30
CA GLU A 190 4.04 -41.36 36.84
C GLU A 190 4.22 -39.87 36.51
N CYS A 191 5.39 -39.29 36.84
CA CYS A 191 5.63 -37.85 36.75
C CYS A 191 6.79 -37.48 35.83
N TRP A 192 7.63 -38.43 35.47
CA TRP A 192 8.84 -38.24 34.68
C TRP A 192 9.18 -39.50 33.89
N LEU A 193 9.16 -39.38 32.56
CA LEU A 193 9.62 -40.42 31.65
C LEU A 193 10.95 -39.99 31.03
N ASP A 194 12.03 -40.70 31.35
CA ASP A 194 13.31 -40.54 30.65
C ASP A 194 13.48 -41.65 29.62
N LEU A 195 13.36 -41.34 28.33
CA LEU A 195 13.51 -42.34 27.27
C LEU A 195 14.95 -42.83 27.11
N ALA A 196 15.94 -42.14 27.69
CA ALA A 196 17.29 -42.68 27.87
C ALA A 196 17.39 -43.66 29.06
N GLY A 197 16.44 -43.63 30.01
CA GLY A 197 16.47 -44.46 31.22
C GLY A 197 17.62 -44.11 32.17
N THR A 198 18.10 -42.87 32.12
CA THR A 198 19.28 -42.41 32.88
C THR A 198 18.96 -41.69 34.18
N THR A 199 17.71 -41.25 34.34
CA THR A 199 17.29 -40.36 35.44
C THR A 199 15.92 -40.75 35.98
N THR A 200 15.74 -40.53 37.29
CA THR A 200 14.48 -40.74 38.03
C THR A 200 13.87 -39.43 38.53
N TYR A 201 14.45 -38.30 38.12
CA TYR A 201 14.10 -36.95 38.52
C TYR A 201 14.23 -36.04 37.30
N PRO A 202 13.42 -34.97 37.16
CA PRO A 202 13.53 -34.07 36.03
C PRO A 202 14.92 -33.44 35.91
N THR A 203 15.58 -33.73 34.79
CA THR A 203 16.86 -33.13 34.42
C THR A 203 16.81 -32.58 33.00
N ASP A 204 17.51 -31.48 32.78
CA ASP A 204 17.74 -30.89 31.47
C ASP A 204 19.22 -30.53 31.35
N ALA A 205 19.88 -30.99 30.30
CA ALA A 205 21.29 -30.70 30.03
C ALA A 205 21.47 -29.64 28.93
N ALA A 206 20.42 -29.35 28.16
CA ALA A 206 20.46 -28.43 27.02
C ALA A 206 19.80 -27.08 27.32
N GLY A 207 18.86 -27.04 28.27
CA GLY A 207 18.18 -25.83 28.75
C GLY A 207 16.89 -25.50 28.00
N HIS A 208 16.71 -26.03 26.78
CA HIS A 208 15.54 -25.73 25.94
C HIS A 208 14.22 -26.12 26.62
N GLY A 209 14.10 -27.34 27.14
CA GLY A 209 12.88 -27.78 27.79
C GLY A 209 12.61 -27.07 29.12
N SER A 210 13.66 -26.66 29.85
CA SER A 210 13.51 -25.78 31.02
C SER A 210 12.91 -24.42 30.64
N MET A 211 13.27 -23.86 29.48
CA MET A 211 12.68 -22.62 28.99
C MET A 211 11.20 -22.80 28.62
N THR A 212 10.84 -23.84 27.87
CA THR A 212 9.45 -24.07 27.44
C THR A 212 8.55 -24.34 28.66
N MET A 213 8.99 -25.17 29.60
CA MET A 213 8.24 -25.42 30.85
C MET A 213 8.14 -24.15 31.73
N GLY A 214 9.20 -23.33 31.77
CA GLY A 214 9.21 -22.05 32.46
C GLY A 214 8.18 -21.05 31.92
N ILE A 215 8.01 -20.98 30.59
CA ILE A 215 6.98 -20.14 29.93
C ILE A 215 5.57 -20.66 30.25
N MET A 216 5.41 -21.97 30.42
CA MET A 216 4.11 -22.56 30.75
C MET A 216 3.71 -22.29 32.21
N CYS A 217 4.58 -22.59 33.18
CA CYS A 217 4.22 -22.58 34.61
C CYS A 217 5.28 -22.04 35.59
N GLY A 218 6.36 -21.42 35.09
CA GLY A 218 7.46 -20.94 35.91
C GLY A 218 7.10 -19.73 36.78
N MET A 219 7.43 -19.77 38.07
CA MET A 219 7.19 -18.65 38.98
C MET A 219 8.08 -18.69 40.22
N VAL A 220 8.62 -17.53 40.60
CA VAL A 220 9.14 -17.26 41.94
C VAL A 220 8.44 -16.04 42.53
N PRO A 221 8.30 -15.90 43.86
CA PRO A 221 7.66 -14.72 44.45
C PRO A 221 8.28 -13.41 43.94
N GLY A 222 7.46 -12.54 43.34
CA GLY A 222 7.90 -11.26 42.76
C GLY A 222 8.41 -11.35 41.31
N ASP A 223 8.53 -12.54 40.72
CA ASP A 223 8.98 -12.72 39.33
C ASP A 223 8.27 -13.89 38.63
N THR A 224 7.26 -13.56 37.85
CA THR A 224 6.45 -14.51 37.07
C THR A 224 6.93 -14.55 35.62
N ILE A 225 7.34 -15.74 35.18
CA ILE A 225 7.69 -16.01 33.77
C ILE A 225 6.66 -16.92 33.07
N GLY A 226 5.88 -17.67 33.84
CA GLY A 226 4.88 -18.61 33.35
C GLY A 226 3.51 -17.98 33.13
N VAL A 227 2.86 -18.35 32.04
CA VAL A 227 1.46 -17.95 31.75
C VAL A 227 0.50 -18.52 32.80
N ALA A 228 0.61 -19.81 33.09
CA ALA A 228 -0.18 -20.54 34.08
C ALA A 228 0.70 -20.98 35.26
N TRP A 229 1.20 -20.01 36.01
CA TRP A 229 2.12 -20.24 37.12
C TRP A 229 1.53 -21.06 38.29
N GLY A 230 0.22 -21.22 38.37
CA GLY A 230 -0.48 -22.10 39.31
C GLY A 230 -0.51 -23.57 38.89
N ALA A 231 -0.23 -23.87 37.62
CA ALA A 231 -0.26 -25.23 37.07
C ALA A 231 0.90 -26.09 37.57
N ARG A 232 0.74 -27.41 37.40
CA ARG A 232 1.77 -28.42 37.69
C ARG A 232 2.17 -29.14 36.43
N TYR A 233 3.34 -29.80 36.44
CA TYR A 233 3.83 -30.53 35.29
C TYR A 233 4.22 -31.97 35.56
N ILE A 234 4.00 -32.80 34.54
CA ILE A 234 4.79 -34.01 34.24
C ILE A 234 5.54 -33.77 32.93
N SER A 235 6.53 -34.59 32.58
CA SER A 235 7.25 -34.43 31.32
C SER A 235 7.91 -35.73 30.88
N ALA A 236 8.02 -35.92 29.56
CA ALA A 236 8.85 -36.95 28.98
C ALA A 236 10.06 -36.33 28.27
N ARG A 237 11.25 -36.81 28.64
CA ARG A 237 12.52 -36.44 28.02
C ARG A 237 12.77 -37.32 26.80
N LEU A 238 12.83 -36.71 25.62
CA LEU A 238 12.95 -37.41 24.35
C LEU A 238 14.36 -37.94 24.07
N ASN A 239 15.40 -37.31 24.63
CA ASN A 239 16.79 -37.61 24.30
C ASN A 239 17.17 -39.05 24.70
N SER A 240 17.27 -39.96 23.73
CA SER A 240 17.66 -41.36 23.94
C SER A 240 19.15 -41.52 24.21
N THR A 241 19.58 -42.65 24.79
CA THR A 241 21.01 -42.95 25.06
C THR A 241 21.92 -42.94 23.83
N SER A 242 21.35 -42.97 22.62
CA SER A 242 22.09 -42.84 21.35
C SER A 242 22.17 -41.42 20.78
N GLY A 243 21.56 -40.41 21.42
CA GLY A 243 21.54 -39.02 20.94
C GLY A 243 20.67 -38.78 19.70
N VAL A 244 19.73 -39.69 19.42
CA VAL A 244 18.84 -39.67 18.25
C VAL A 244 17.39 -39.74 18.73
N ASN A 245 16.54 -38.82 18.28
CA ASN A 245 15.11 -38.84 18.59
C ASN A 245 14.36 -39.47 17.41
N LEU A 246 13.66 -40.58 17.67
CA LEU A 246 13.00 -41.39 16.65
C LEU A 246 11.49 -41.34 16.81
N VAL A 247 10.73 -41.51 15.73
CA VAL A 247 9.25 -41.63 15.78
C VAL A 247 8.79 -42.59 16.88
N SER A 248 9.43 -43.76 16.99
CA SER A 248 9.14 -44.77 18.03
C SER A 248 9.27 -44.23 19.47
N THR A 249 10.22 -43.33 19.72
CA THR A 249 10.40 -42.69 21.03
C THR A 249 9.26 -41.71 21.35
N ALA A 250 8.81 -40.93 20.36
CA ALA A 250 7.64 -40.07 20.53
C ALA A 250 6.35 -40.88 20.74
N LEU A 251 6.15 -41.98 20.00
CA LEU A 251 4.99 -42.88 20.20
C LEU A 251 4.95 -43.47 21.61
N THR A 252 6.11 -43.87 22.15
CA THR A 252 6.24 -44.31 23.56
C THR A 252 5.81 -43.20 24.52
N ALA A 253 6.27 -41.97 24.28
CA ALA A 253 5.94 -40.84 25.13
C ALA A 253 4.45 -40.45 25.04
N PHE A 254 3.83 -40.47 23.86
CA PHE A 254 2.40 -40.25 23.70
C PHE A 254 1.59 -41.29 24.49
N GLY A 255 1.96 -42.56 24.41
CA GLY A 255 1.31 -43.63 25.17
C GLY A 255 1.42 -43.44 26.69
N TRP A 256 2.60 -43.04 27.19
CA TRP A 256 2.78 -42.74 28.61
C TRP A 256 2.03 -41.48 29.04
N ILE A 257 2.05 -40.42 28.24
CA ILE A 257 1.29 -39.19 28.53
C ILE A 257 -0.21 -39.48 28.61
N ALA A 258 -0.71 -40.37 27.74
CA ALA A 258 -2.11 -40.77 27.73
C ALA A 258 -2.49 -41.68 28.90
N ASP A 259 -1.54 -42.30 29.60
CA ASP A 259 -1.82 -43.20 30.73
C ASP A 259 -0.56 -43.41 31.59
N PRO A 260 -0.17 -42.41 32.42
CA PRO A 260 1.14 -42.39 33.09
C PRO A 260 1.35 -43.50 34.11
N ASP A 261 0.31 -43.91 34.82
CA ASP A 261 0.34 -44.99 35.81
C ASP A 261 -0.10 -46.37 35.25
N GLY A 262 -0.58 -46.39 34.00
CA GLY A 262 -1.03 -47.60 33.32
C GLY A 262 -2.47 -48.02 33.66
N ASN A 263 -3.20 -47.23 34.45
CA ASN A 263 -4.58 -47.44 34.85
C ASN A 263 -5.53 -46.45 34.14
N PRO A 264 -6.35 -46.90 33.17
CA PRO A 264 -7.28 -46.04 32.45
C PRO A 264 -8.31 -45.28 33.31
N SER A 265 -8.56 -45.75 34.54
CA SER A 265 -9.56 -45.16 35.44
C SER A 265 -9.02 -43.97 36.25
N THR A 266 -7.72 -43.67 36.19
CA THR A 266 -7.07 -42.55 36.86
C THR A 266 -6.85 -41.40 35.89
N PHE A 267 -7.66 -40.35 36.01
CA PHE A 267 -7.55 -39.16 35.14
C PHE A 267 -6.73 -38.02 35.76
N ALA A 268 -6.47 -38.07 37.08
CA ALA A 268 -5.85 -36.98 37.82
C ALA A 268 -4.32 -36.89 37.62
N ASP A 269 -3.70 -37.95 37.12
CA ASP A 269 -2.30 -38.04 36.71
C ASP A 269 -2.08 -37.73 35.23
N VAL A 270 -3.16 -37.65 34.44
CA VAL A 270 -3.12 -37.36 33.00
C VAL A 270 -3.05 -35.85 32.78
N PRO A 271 -2.05 -35.35 32.02
CA PRO A 271 -1.98 -33.94 31.69
C PRO A 271 -3.07 -33.59 30.67
N ARG A 272 -3.66 -32.41 30.81
CA ARG A 272 -4.69 -31.92 29.88
C ARG A 272 -4.11 -31.20 28.66
N ILE A 273 -2.82 -30.94 28.67
CA ILE A 273 -2.09 -30.19 27.64
C ILE A 273 -0.79 -30.91 27.33
N LEU A 274 -0.48 -31.04 26.03
CA LEU A 274 0.79 -31.56 25.54
C LEU A 274 1.41 -30.59 24.54
N SER A 275 2.49 -29.93 24.95
CA SER A 275 3.27 -29.03 24.08
C SER A 275 4.44 -29.77 23.41
N ASN A 276 4.64 -29.56 22.11
CA ASN A 276 5.68 -30.21 21.34
C ASN A 276 6.51 -29.19 20.57
N SER A 277 7.80 -29.15 20.85
CA SER A 277 8.76 -28.22 20.23
C SER A 277 9.79 -28.96 19.36
N TRP A 278 9.31 -29.91 18.57
CA TRP A 278 10.10 -30.79 17.72
C TRP A 278 9.31 -31.13 16.44
N GLY A 279 9.99 -31.61 15.40
CA GLY A 279 9.34 -32.04 14.17
C GLY A 279 10.31 -32.60 13.13
N LEU A 280 9.75 -33.19 12.08
CA LEU A 280 10.47 -33.56 10.87
C LEU A 280 10.59 -32.33 9.97
N GLU A 281 11.81 -31.98 9.61
CA GLU A 281 12.07 -30.85 8.71
C GLU A 281 11.56 -31.18 7.30
N ALA A 282 10.76 -30.27 6.72
CA ALA A 282 10.12 -30.47 5.42
C ALA A 282 11.13 -30.63 4.26
N SER A 283 12.35 -30.09 4.42
CA SER A 283 13.43 -30.21 3.45
C SER A 283 14.09 -31.60 3.46
N ALA A 284 14.04 -32.31 4.58
CA ALA A 284 14.77 -33.55 4.83
C ALA A 284 13.91 -34.81 4.68
N TYR A 285 12.59 -34.68 4.82
CA TYR A 285 11.66 -35.80 4.87
C TYR A 285 10.41 -35.55 4.01
N PRO A 286 9.64 -36.60 3.66
CA PRO A 286 8.37 -36.42 2.97
C PRO A 286 7.46 -35.43 3.69
N THR A 287 6.87 -34.51 2.93
CA THR A 287 6.16 -33.34 3.45
C THR A 287 4.90 -33.67 4.25
N CYS A 288 4.41 -34.92 4.18
CA CYS A 288 3.15 -35.37 4.82
C CYS A 288 3.26 -36.80 5.37
N TYR A 289 4.20 -37.00 6.29
CA TYR A 289 4.41 -38.29 6.96
C TYR A 289 3.42 -38.49 8.14
N ASN A 290 2.55 -39.49 8.03
CA ASN A 290 1.30 -39.60 8.82
C ASN A 290 1.37 -40.54 10.05
N VAL A 291 2.53 -41.09 10.39
CA VAL A 291 2.63 -42.06 11.52
C VAL A 291 2.32 -41.48 12.89
N PHE A 292 2.32 -40.15 13.03
CA PHE A 292 1.94 -39.46 14.27
C PHE A 292 0.42 -39.25 14.38
N ASP A 293 -0.31 -39.33 13.27
CA ASP A 293 -1.70 -38.87 13.16
C ASP A 293 -2.61 -39.55 14.18
N SER A 294 -2.62 -40.89 14.20
CA SER A 294 -3.42 -41.64 15.17
C SER A 294 -3.02 -41.35 16.60
N ALA A 295 -1.73 -41.21 16.91
CA ALA A 295 -1.29 -40.93 18.27
C ALA A 295 -1.79 -39.57 18.77
N ILE A 296 -1.72 -38.55 17.91
CA ILE A 296 -2.19 -37.18 18.19
C ILE A 296 -3.70 -37.19 18.38
N ASP A 297 -4.45 -37.77 17.43
CA ASP A 297 -5.91 -37.82 17.47
C ASP A 297 -6.41 -38.59 18.69
N ASN A 298 -5.75 -39.69 19.05
CA ASN A 298 -6.10 -40.50 20.21
C ASN A 298 -5.79 -39.79 21.54
N CYS A 299 -4.72 -39.00 21.62
CA CYS A 299 -4.46 -38.12 22.77
C CYS A 299 -5.56 -37.05 22.92
N GLU A 300 -5.95 -36.41 21.81
CA GLU A 300 -7.03 -35.40 21.81
C GLU A 300 -8.39 -36.02 22.14
N ALA A 301 -8.65 -37.23 21.64
CA ALA A 301 -9.82 -38.02 22.00
C ALA A 301 -9.83 -38.36 23.50
N ALA A 302 -8.68 -38.68 24.09
CA ALA A 302 -8.52 -38.96 25.53
C ALA A 302 -8.56 -37.69 26.42
N GLY A 303 -8.74 -36.50 25.84
CA GLY A 303 -8.91 -35.24 26.58
C GLY A 303 -7.64 -34.38 26.71
N ILE A 304 -6.58 -34.70 25.97
CA ILE A 304 -5.28 -34.03 26.00
C ILE A 304 -5.16 -33.09 24.80
N ALA A 305 -5.13 -31.78 25.01
CA ALA A 305 -4.95 -30.83 23.92
C ALA A 305 -3.49 -30.81 23.46
N VAL A 306 -3.24 -31.24 22.21
CA VAL A 306 -1.90 -31.35 21.63
C VAL A 306 -1.59 -30.14 20.73
N PHE A 307 -0.42 -29.53 20.95
CA PHE A 307 0.07 -28.36 20.20
C PHE A 307 1.49 -28.58 19.71
N PHE A 308 1.82 -27.99 18.56
CA PHE A 308 3.15 -28.05 17.96
C PHE A 308 3.68 -26.66 17.61
N ALA A 309 4.97 -26.44 17.84
CA ALA A 309 5.69 -25.33 17.25
C ALA A 309 5.70 -25.48 15.70
N ALA A 310 5.48 -24.39 14.97
CA ALA A 310 5.41 -24.45 13.51
C ALA A 310 6.77 -24.78 12.84
N GLY A 311 7.88 -24.32 13.43
CA GLY A 311 9.22 -24.41 12.84
C GLY A 311 9.92 -23.05 12.81
N ASN A 312 11.23 -23.04 12.60
CA ASN A 312 12.07 -21.84 12.59
C ASN A 312 12.74 -21.60 11.21
N GLU A 313 12.07 -22.05 10.14
CA GLU A 313 12.57 -22.04 8.76
C GLU A 313 11.84 -21.00 7.89
N GLY A 314 11.27 -19.96 8.49
CA GLY A 314 10.51 -18.93 7.80
C GLY A 314 11.31 -18.14 6.75
N ASP A 315 12.63 -18.11 6.87
CA ASP A 315 13.56 -17.52 5.91
C ASP A 315 13.70 -18.34 4.61
N GLN A 316 13.27 -19.60 4.61
CA GLN A 316 13.23 -20.46 3.43
C GLN A 316 11.97 -20.22 2.55
N GLY A 317 11.07 -19.32 2.96
CA GLY A 317 9.88 -18.94 2.22
C GLY A 317 8.59 -19.58 2.75
N SER A 318 7.65 -19.85 1.85
CA SER A 318 6.33 -20.43 2.15
C SER A 318 6.38 -21.96 2.23
N GLY A 319 5.49 -22.58 3.02
CA GLY A 319 5.37 -24.04 3.12
C GLY A 319 6.45 -24.69 3.97
N THR A 320 6.92 -23.98 4.99
CA THR A 320 8.07 -24.36 5.83
C THR A 320 7.66 -24.93 7.19
N VAL A 321 6.36 -25.15 7.40
CA VAL A 321 5.83 -25.78 8.63
C VAL A 321 6.28 -27.24 8.69
N ARG A 322 6.81 -27.67 9.85
CA ARG A 322 7.32 -29.02 10.05
C ARG A 322 6.20 -30.05 10.28
N VAL A 323 6.45 -31.32 9.99
CA VAL A 323 5.54 -32.43 10.35
C VAL A 323 5.79 -32.83 11.81
N PRO A 324 4.75 -33.02 12.65
CA PRO A 324 3.33 -33.16 12.30
C PRO A 324 2.51 -31.86 12.26
N ALA A 325 3.07 -30.70 12.66
CA ALA A 325 2.36 -29.41 12.68
C ALA A 325 1.75 -29.02 11.31
N ALA A 326 2.36 -29.48 10.22
CA ALA A 326 1.91 -29.28 8.85
C ALA A 326 0.63 -30.08 8.50
N ARG A 327 0.22 -31.09 9.26
CA ARG A 327 -1.01 -31.85 8.98
C ARG A 327 -2.23 -30.92 8.99
N ALA A 328 -3.07 -31.04 7.97
CA ALA A 328 -4.15 -30.11 7.67
C ALA A 328 -5.42 -30.84 7.22
N VAL A 329 -5.95 -31.71 8.09
CA VAL A 329 -7.15 -32.52 7.83
C VAL A 329 -8.43 -31.90 8.40
N GLU A 330 -8.31 -31.11 9.46
CA GLU A 330 -9.37 -30.33 10.11
C GLU A 330 -8.75 -29.04 10.67
N SER A 331 -9.56 -28.01 10.94
CA SER A 331 -9.09 -26.68 11.35
C SER A 331 -8.35 -26.63 12.69
N VAL A 332 -8.41 -27.69 13.49
CA VAL A 332 -7.83 -27.76 14.84
C VAL A 332 -6.87 -28.94 15.04
N ARG A 333 -6.65 -29.80 14.03
CA ARG A 333 -5.78 -30.99 14.18
C ARG A 333 -4.33 -30.65 13.90
N SER A 334 -3.43 -31.14 14.74
CA SER A 334 -1.99 -30.80 14.70
C SER A 334 -1.75 -29.29 14.71
N PHE A 335 -2.31 -28.65 15.73
CA PHE A 335 -2.37 -27.20 15.90
C PHE A 335 -0.97 -26.58 15.96
N ALA A 336 -0.59 -25.86 14.91
CA ALA A 336 0.69 -25.22 14.73
C ALA A 336 0.68 -23.79 15.26
N VAL A 337 1.72 -23.43 16.01
CA VAL A 337 1.88 -22.10 16.60
C VAL A 337 3.11 -21.42 16.02
N GLY A 338 2.91 -20.26 15.40
CA GLY A 338 3.98 -19.41 14.90
C GLY A 338 4.48 -18.38 15.93
N ALA A 339 5.61 -17.75 15.62
CA ALA A 339 6.32 -16.85 16.51
C ALA A 339 6.05 -15.39 16.18
N TYR A 340 5.40 -14.71 17.13
CA TYR A 340 5.13 -13.29 17.08
C TYR A 340 6.26 -12.49 17.74
N ASP A 341 6.67 -11.41 17.08
CA ASP A 341 7.59 -10.43 17.62
C ASP A 341 6.82 -9.21 18.14
N ARG A 342 6.58 -9.25 19.45
CA ARG A 342 5.93 -8.15 20.18
C ARG A 342 6.75 -6.85 20.25
N ILE A 343 8.05 -6.88 19.93
CA ILE A 343 8.92 -5.68 20.05
C ILE A 343 8.67 -4.73 18.88
N VAL A 344 8.47 -5.27 17.68
CA VAL A 344 8.21 -4.49 16.45
C VAL A 344 6.81 -4.72 15.88
N ASP A 345 5.94 -5.40 16.65
CA ASP A 345 4.55 -5.71 16.32
C ASP A 345 4.38 -6.50 15.00
N SER A 346 5.30 -7.43 14.70
CA SER A 346 5.28 -8.21 13.45
C SER A 346 5.49 -9.70 13.67
N LEU A 347 5.31 -10.52 12.63
CA LEU A 347 5.75 -11.91 12.63
C LEU A 347 7.28 -11.94 12.80
N TRP A 348 7.79 -12.85 13.62
CA TRP A 348 9.23 -13.08 13.72
C TRP A 348 9.75 -13.64 12.40
N ALA A 349 10.85 -13.10 11.89
CA ALA A 349 11.32 -13.38 10.53
C ALA A 349 11.50 -14.89 10.23
N LEU A 350 12.00 -15.64 11.21
CA LEU A 350 12.26 -17.07 11.11
C LEU A 350 11.05 -17.95 11.45
N SER A 351 9.91 -17.40 11.87
CA SER A 351 8.70 -18.22 12.10
C SER A 351 8.31 -18.93 10.81
N SER A 352 8.23 -20.26 10.83
CA SER A 352 7.76 -21.04 9.68
C SER A 352 6.35 -20.62 9.26
N ARG A 353 6.09 -20.68 7.96
CA ARG A 353 4.88 -20.15 7.30
C ARG A 353 4.21 -21.23 6.47
N GLY A 354 2.89 -21.16 6.39
CA GLY A 354 2.12 -21.95 5.45
C GLY A 354 2.35 -21.53 4.00
N PRO A 355 1.54 -22.04 3.06
CA PRO A 355 0.48 -23.01 3.31
C PRO A 355 1.01 -24.41 3.61
N SER A 356 0.23 -25.21 4.33
CA SER A 356 0.50 -26.64 4.47
C SER A 356 0.58 -27.31 3.08
N PRO A 357 1.58 -28.19 2.85
CA PRO A 357 1.65 -29.02 1.65
C PRO A 357 0.74 -30.26 1.72
N CYS A 358 0.05 -30.51 2.84
CA CYS A 358 -0.68 -31.76 3.08
C CYS A 358 -2.15 -31.74 2.71
N THR A 359 -2.64 -30.62 2.20
CA THR A 359 -3.99 -30.53 1.64
C THR A 359 -4.04 -29.50 0.52
N ALA A 360 -4.93 -29.75 -0.44
CA ALA A 360 -5.25 -28.78 -1.48
C ALA A 360 -6.38 -27.82 -1.06
N ASP A 361 -7.05 -28.09 0.07
CA ASP A 361 -8.13 -27.25 0.59
C ASP A 361 -7.58 -25.87 0.99
N PRO A 362 -8.11 -24.76 0.42
CA PRO A 362 -7.57 -23.42 0.63
C PRO A 362 -7.75 -22.90 2.06
N VAL A 363 -8.74 -23.40 2.81
CA VAL A 363 -9.00 -22.99 4.19
C VAL A 363 -8.14 -23.83 5.14
N LEU A 364 -8.14 -25.15 4.97
CA LEU A 364 -7.39 -26.03 5.87
C LEU A 364 -5.88 -25.92 5.71
N ARG A 365 -5.39 -25.51 4.54
CA ARG A 365 -3.95 -25.32 4.31
C ARG A 365 -3.37 -24.10 5.00
N ILE A 366 -4.18 -23.24 5.64
CA ILE A 366 -3.69 -22.08 6.39
C ILE A 366 -2.97 -22.57 7.65
N LYS A 367 -1.67 -22.30 7.70
CA LYS A 367 -0.79 -22.58 8.84
C LYS A 367 0.19 -21.41 9.03
N PRO A 368 0.68 -21.12 10.24
CA PRO A 368 0.22 -21.69 11.51
C PRO A 368 -1.24 -21.32 11.78
N GLU A 369 -1.91 -22.05 12.67
CA GLU A 369 -3.29 -21.73 13.06
C GLU A 369 -3.40 -20.37 13.77
N LEU A 370 -2.42 -20.02 14.59
CA LEU A 370 -2.26 -18.70 15.19
C LEU A 370 -0.79 -18.45 15.56
N VAL A 371 -0.49 -17.24 16.03
CA VAL A 371 0.83 -16.88 16.55
C VAL A 371 0.78 -16.47 18.02
N ALA A 372 1.90 -16.59 18.72
CA ALA A 372 2.06 -16.15 20.10
C ALA A 372 3.49 -15.62 20.33
N PRO A 373 3.78 -14.90 21.42
CA PRO A 373 5.10 -14.33 21.67
C PRO A 373 6.22 -15.36 21.52
N GLY A 374 7.14 -15.09 20.60
CA GLY A 374 8.23 -16.00 20.25
C GLY A 374 9.58 -15.34 20.07
N ARG A 375 9.68 -14.00 20.10
CA ARG A 375 10.97 -13.28 20.03
C ARG A 375 11.37 -12.73 21.40
N SER A 376 12.64 -12.92 21.77
CA SER A 376 13.26 -12.41 23.00
C SER A 376 12.45 -12.73 24.27
N VAL A 377 12.03 -13.99 24.38
CA VAL A 377 11.25 -14.52 25.50
C VAL A 377 12.19 -14.94 26.61
N ARG A 378 12.06 -14.32 27.79
CA ARG A 378 12.83 -14.68 28.99
C ARG A 378 12.18 -15.85 29.72
N SER A 379 12.97 -16.88 30.07
CA SER A 379 12.49 -18.03 30.84
C SER A 379 13.60 -18.70 31.68
N ALA A 380 13.23 -19.75 32.43
CA ALA A 380 14.13 -20.58 33.23
C ALA A 380 15.18 -21.28 32.36
N TRP A 381 16.42 -21.35 32.86
CA TRP A 381 17.54 -21.99 32.19
C TRP A 381 18.21 -23.04 33.10
N LEU A 382 19.41 -23.48 32.72
CA LEU A 382 20.23 -24.39 33.50
C LEU A 382 20.64 -23.78 34.86
N GLY A 383 20.88 -24.64 35.85
CA GLY A 383 21.20 -24.22 37.21
C GLY A 383 20.05 -23.44 37.85
N THR A 384 20.31 -22.20 38.25
CA THR A 384 19.30 -21.26 38.78
C THR A 384 19.17 -20.00 37.93
N GLU A 385 19.66 -20.05 36.68
CA GLU A 385 19.74 -18.90 35.79
C GLU A 385 18.49 -18.74 34.94
N TYR A 386 18.29 -17.53 34.41
CA TYR A 386 17.27 -17.23 33.41
C TYR A 386 17.96 -16.83 32.11
N ARG A 387 17.36 -17.18 30.98
CA ARG A 387 17.88 -16.85 29.64
C ARG A 387 16.77 -16.32 28.75
N SER A 388 17.13 -15.48 27.78
CA SER A 388 16.23 -15.03 26.71
C SER A 388 16.57 -15.73 25.40
N GLY A 389 15.55 -16.07 24.62
CA GLY A 389 15.71 -16.64 23.29
C GLY A 389 14.52 -16.36 22.39
N SER A 390 14.67 -16.69 21.11
CA SER A 390 13.63 -16.55 20.09
C SER A 390 13.31 -17.90 19.41
N GLY A 391 12.04 -18.24 19.19
CA GLY A 391 11.63 -19.50 18.55
C GLY A 391 10.12 -19.78 18.65
N THR A 392 9.58 -20.51 17.68
CA THR A 392 8.18 -21.01 17.72
C THR A 392 7.91 -21.95 18.89
N SER A 393 8.96 -22.60 19.42
CA SER A 393 8.95 -23.39 20.65
C SER A 393 8.54 -22.59 21.89
N TYR A 394 8.85 -21.29 21.93
CA TYR A 394 8.43 -20.41 23.01
C TYR A 394 6.98 -19.94 22.82
N SER A 395 6.54 -19.76 21.58
CA SER A 395 5.17 -19.41 21.25
C SER A 395 4.18 -20.52 21.60
N VAL A 396 4.49 -21.77 21.23
CA VAL A 396 3.62 -22.91 21.59
C VAL A 396 3.52 -23.09 23.11
N ALA A 397 4.58 -22.77 23.86
CA ALA A 397 4.55 -22.77 25.33
C ALA A 397 3.60 -21.71 25.91
N HIS A 398 3.51 -20.51 25.31
CA HIS A 398 2.52 -19.50 25.72
C HIS A 398 1.08 -19.97 25.48
N VAL A 399 0.82 -20.62 24.35
CA VAL A 399 -0.49 -21.22 24.05
C VAL A 399 -0.83 -22.31 25.06
N ALA A 400 0.11 -23.23 25.31
CA ALA A 400 -0.08 -24.33 26.24
C ALA A 400 -0.37 -23.85 27.69
N GLY A 401 0.32 -22.80 28.14
CA GLY A 401 0.02 -22.14 29.41
C GLY A 401 -1.35 -21.46 29.42
N THR A 402 -1.75 -20.79 28.33
CA THR A 402 -3.08 -20.17 28.21
C THR A 402 -4.20 -21.21 28.29
N VAL A 403 -4.02 -22.37 27.68
CA VAL A 403 -4.97 -23.49 27.75
C VAL A 403 -5.14 -24.00 29.19
N ALA A 404 -4.09 -23.98 30.00
CA ALA A 404 -4.21 -24.30 31.43
C ALA A 404 -5.06 -23.27 32.18
N LEU A 405 -4.98 -21.98 31.83
CA LEU A 405 -5.89 -20.95 32.38
C LEU A 405 -7.35 -21.21 31.95
N MET A 406 -7.56 -21.55 30.68
CA MET A 406 -8.89 -21.89 30.13
C MET A 406 -9.51 -23.11 30.81
N LEU A 407 -8.70 -24.11 31.15
CA LEU A 407 -9.16 -25.33 31.82
C LEU A 407 -9.46 -25.14 33.31
N GLU A 408 -8.78 -24.23 34.00
CA GLU A 408 -9.21 -23.82 35.34
C GLU A 408 -10.57 -23.11 35.29
N ALA A 409 -10.78 -22.27 34.27
CA ALA A 409 -12.09 -21.65 34.02
C ALA A 409 -13.19 -22.68 33.72
N ASN A 410 -12.89 -23.69 32.89
CA ASN A 410 -13.84 -24.73 32.52
C ASN A 410 -13.14 -26.07 32.26
N PRO A 411 -13.14 -27.00 33.24
CA PRO A 411 -12.39 -28.26 33.15
C PRO A 411 -13.00 -29.28 32.19
N GLU A 412 -14.26 -29.09 31.76
CA GLU A 412 -14.95 -30.03 30.84
C GLU A 412 -14.72 -29.71 29.36
N LEU A 413 -13.98 -28.63 29.04
CA LEU A 413 -13.66 -28.31 27.65
C LEU A 413 -12.86 -29.44 26.98
N THR A 414 -13.29 -29.80 25.77
CA THR A 414 -12.59 -30.77 24.91
C THR A 414 -11.41 -30.11 24.20
N ALA A 415 -10.48 -30.91 23.67
CA ALA A 415 -9.35 -30.41 22.89
C ALA A 415 -9.81 -29.54 21.69
N ASP A 416 -10.85 -29.98 20.96
CA ASP A 416 -11.45 -29.22 19.85
C ASP A 416 -11.96 -27.86 20.35
N SER A 417 -12.77 -27.84 21.41
CA SER A 417 -13.36 -26.60 21.94
C SER A 417 -12.31 -25.62 22.45
N LEU A 418 -11.24 -26.10 23.09
CA LEU A 418 -10.12 -25.25 23.52
C LEU A 418 -9.47 -24.56 22.32
N LYS A 419 -9.18 -25.31 21.27
CA LYS A 419 -8.55 -24.80 20.05
C LYS A 419 -9.48 -23.87 19.27
N GLU A 420 -10.76 -24.21 19.15
CA GLU A 420 -11.77 -23.34 18.53
C GLU A 420 -11.87 -22.00 19.27
N ILE A 421 -11.90 -21.98 20.60
CA ILE A 421 -11.92 -20.74 21.37
C ILE A 421 -10.64 -19.94 21.13
N LEU A 422 -9.46 -20.57 21.13
CA LEU A 422 -8.19 -19.89 20.81
C LEU A 422 -8.24 -19.21 19.43
N LEU A 423 -8.78 -19.89 18.41
CA LEU A 423 -8.91 -19.34 17.06
C LEU A 423 -9.92 -18.20 16.98
N LEU A 424 -11.07 -18.32 17.63
CA LEU A 424 -12.12 -17.31 17.62
C LEU A 424 -11.78 -16.06 18.41
N THR A 425 -10.83 -16.16 19.34
CA THR A 425 -10.43 -15.06 20.24
C THR A 425 -9.05 -14.50 19.94
N ALA A 426 -8.36 -15.01 18.91
CA ALA A 426 -7.12 -14.46 18.43
C ALA A 426 -7.33 -13.02 17.91
N VAL A 427 -6.30 -12.19 18.06
CA VAL A 427 -6.29 -10.80 17.61
C VAL A 427 -5.68 -10.76 16.23
N ASP A 428 -6.49 -10.44 15.22
CA ASP A 428 -6.05 -10.36 13.83
C ASP A 428 -4.84 -9.42 13.67
N LYS A 429 -3.84 -9.89 12.91
CA LYS A 429 -2.56 -9.23 12.67
C LYS A 429 -2.18 -9.40 11.21
N GLY A 430 -1.52 -8.39 10.65
CA GLY A 430 -1.12 -8.43 9.24
C GLY A 430 -2.23 -7.96 8.32
N ALA A 431 -2.45 -8.69 7.23
CA ALA A 431 -3.58 -8.42 6.34
C ALA A 431 -4.88 -8.83 7.04
N LYS A 432 -6.00 -8.19 6.71
CA LYS A 432 -7.30 -8.54 7.31
C LYS A 432 -7.66 -10.00 7.00
N GLY A 433 -8.01 -10.75 8.04
CA GLY A 433 -8.47 -12.13 7.95
C GLY A 433 -7.36 -13.15 7.92
N ASP A 434 -7.75 -14.43 7.87
CA ASP A 434 -6.83 -15.55 8.00
C ASP A 434 -5.72 -15.56 6.94
N ASP A 435 -4.47 -15.76 7.36
CA ASP A 435 -3.33 -15.80 6.44
C ASP A 435 -2.25 -16.84 6.82
N ASN A 436 -1.36 -17.16 5.88
CA ASN A 436 -0.29 -18.16 6.03
C ASN A 436 0.92 -17.71 6.87
N SER A 437 0.83 -16.55 7.52
CA SER A 437 1.87 -15.98 8.39
C SER A 437 1.38 -15.90 9.84
N TYR A 438 0.23 -15.28 10.07
CA TYR A 438 -0.36 -15.05 11.38
C TYR A 438 -1.47 -16.05 11.73
N GLY A 439 -1.97 -16.82 10.77
CA GLY A 439 -3.14 -17.68 10.97
C GLY A 439 -4.35 -16.83 11.30
N LYS A 440 -5.01 -17.13 12.43
CA LYS A 440 -6.09 -16.33 13.02
C LYS A 440 -5.62 -15.06 13.74
N GLY A 441 -4.31 -14.85 13.86
CA GLY A 441 -3.73 -13.70 14.55
C GLY A 441 -2.97 -14.06 15.83
N ASN A 442 -2.69 -13.06 16.64
CA ASN A 442 -1.93 -13.22 17.89
C ASN A 442 -2.81 -13.65 19.06
N LEU A 443 -2.30 -14.54 19.90
CA LEU A 443 -2.94 -15.05 21.10
C LEU A 443 -3.40 -13.92 22.07
N ASP A 444 -4.64 -14.00 22.54
CA ASP A 444 -5.17 -13.21 23.67
C ASP A 444 -5.71 -14.17 24.75
N ALA A 445 -4.95 -14.36 25.82
CA ALA A 445 -5.29 -15.26 26.91
C ALA A 445 -6.51 -14.80 27.71
N TYR A 446 -6.70 -13.49 27.87
CA TYR A 446 -7.86 -12.96 28.58
C TYR A 446 -9.15 -13.26 27.82
N THR A 447 -9.19 -12.91 26.54
CA THR A 447 -10.38 -13.13 25.72
C THR A 447 -10.66 -14.63 25.55
N ALA A 448 -9.64 -15.47 25.43
CA ALA A 448 -9.79 -16.93 25.39
C ALA A 448 -10.38 -17.50 26.70
N VAL A 449 -9.92 -17.04 27.87
CA VAL A 449 -10.45 -17.48 29.18
C VAL A 449 -11.89 -17.00 29.40
N MET A 450 -12.23 -15.79 28.97
CA MET A 450 -13.61 -15.31 28.98
C MET A 450 -14.51 -16.15 28.07
N GLY A 451 -14.01 -16.55 26.89
CA GLY A 451 -14.67 -17.51 26.01
C GLY A 451 -14.84 -18.89 26.64
N ALA A 452 -13.89 -19.34 27.45
CA ALA A 452 -13.99 -20.60 28.20
C ALA A 452 -15.04 -20.56 29.33
N LEU A 453 -15.14 -19.42 30.03
CA LEU A 453 -16.06 -19.24 31.16
C LEU A 453 -17.54 -19.20 30.74
N GLY A 454 -17.85 -18.62 29.58
CA GLY A 454 -19.26 -18.47 29.18
C GLY A 454 -19.52 -18.47 27.69
N GLY A 455 -18.60 -19.02 26.90
CA GLY A 455 -18.77 -19.20 25.47
C GLY A 455 -18.51 -17.96 24.65
N VAL A 456 -18.56 -18.15 23.34
CA VAL A 456 -18.31 -17.14 22.32
C VAL A 456 -19.61 -16.93 21.53
N GLY A 457 -19.98 -15.68 21.29
CA GLY A 457 -21.08 -15.31 20.40
C GLY A 457 -20.57 -14.49 19.22
N TRP A 458 -21.41 -14.31 18.21
CA TRP A 458 -21.06 -13.54 17.01
C TRP A 458 -21.76 -12.19 17.00
N ILE A 459 -21.04 -11.16 16.56
CA ILE A 459 -21.62 -9.89 16.14
C ILE A 459 -21.58 -9.87 14.63
N SER A 460 -22.73 -9.75 13.99
CA SER A 460 -22.83 -9.49 12.56
C SER A 460 -23.52 -8.15 12.40
N ALA A 461 -22.95 -7.21 11.64
CA ALA A 461 -23.61 -5.94 11.43
C ALA A 461 -23.49 -5.46 9.98
N HIS A 462 -24.56 -4.81 9.53
CA HIS A 462 -24.63 -4.07 8.29
C HIS A 462 -24.57 -2.57 8.60
N VAL A 463 -23.46 -1.93 8.23
CA VAL A 463 -23.15 -0.53 8.49
C VAL A 463 -23.51 0.29 7.26
N THR A 464 -24.42 1.24 7.45
CA THR A 464 -24.87 2.16 6.40
C THR A 464 -24.69 3.61 6.82
N ASP A 465 -24.89 4.52 5.90
CA ASP A 465 -25.19 5.91 6.21
C ASP A 465 -26.69 6.10 6.58
N PRO A 466 -27.17 7.32 6.88
CA PRO A 466 -28.56 7.56 7.25
C PRO A 466 -29.57 7.31 6.13
N PHE A 467 -29.09 7.12 4.89
CA PHE A 467 -29.89 6.95 3.68
C PHE A 467 -29.88 5.50 3.18
N GLY A 468 -29.20 4.60 3.90
CA GLY A 468 -29.19 3.16 3.62
C GLY A 468 -28.10 2.71 2.66
N TYR A 469 -27.12 3.56 2.32
CA TYR A 469 -25.97 3.12 1.51
C TYR A 469 -24.91 2.47 2.39
N PRO A 470 -24.30 1.35 1.97
CA PRO A 470 -23.22 0.70 2.70
C PRO A 470 -22.03 1.62 3.01
N VAL A 471 -21.44 1.44 4.18
CA VAL A 471 -20.25 2.19 4.62
C VAL A 471 -19.16 1.22 5.10
N GLU A 472 -17.99 1.31 4.49
CA GLU A 472 -16.77 0.76 5.06
C GLU A 472 -16.36 1.56 6.29
N ALA A 473 -16.32 0.91 7.44
CA ALA A 473 -16.04 1.50 8.73
C ALA A 473 -15.15 0.59 9.56
N ASP A 474 -14.24 1.19 10.32
CA ASP A 474 -13.41 0.49 11.28
C ASP A 474 -14.21 0.27 12.57
N VAL A 475 -14.14 -0.94 13.10
CA VAL A 475 -14.89 -1.41 14.26
C VAL A 475 -13.91 -1.78 15.35
N ALA A 476 -14.06 -1.18 16.53
CA ALA A 476 -13.24 -1.46 17.70
C ALA A 476 -14.12 -1.84 18.89
N PHE A 477 -13.55 -2.63 19.80
CA PHE A 477 -14.21 -3.07 21.02
C PHE A 477 -13.55 -2.43 22.25
N VAL A 478 -14.32 -1.68 23.03
CA VAL A 478 -13.80 -0.94 24.19
C VAL A 478 -13.19 -1.92 25.20
N GLY A 479 -11.91 -1.74 25.51
CA GLY A 479 -11.17 -2.61 26.44
C GLY A 479 -10.68 -3.93 25.84
N HIS A 480 -10.84 -4.12 24.53
CA HIS A 480 -10.37 -5.29 23.81
C HIS A 480 -9.48 -4.86 22.62
N PRO A 481 -8.40 -5.61 22.33
CA PRO A 481 -7.54 -5.34 21.16
C PRO A 481 -8.17 -5.81 19.84
N HIS A 482 -9.32 -6.49 19.90
CA HIS A 482 -10.06 -6.97 18.75
C HIS A 482 -10.61 -5.81 17.93
N TRP A 483 -10.59 -5.99 16.63
CA TRP A 483 -11.11 -5.05 15.67
C TRP A 483 -11.68 -5.79 14.48
N ALA A 484 -12.58 -5.14 13.77
CA ALA A 484 -13.09 -5.59 12.48
C ALA A 484 -13.20 -4.37 11.55
N ARG A 485 -13.47 -4.63 10.28
CA ARG A 485 -13.80 -3.58 9.31
C ARG A 485 -14.95 -4.07 8.45
N SER A 486 -15.97 -3.26 8.21
CA SER A 486 -17.00 -3.62 7.22
C SER A 486 -16.40 -3.68 5.81
N ASN A 487 -16.95 -4.56 4.97
CA ASN A 487 -16.60 -4.64 3.55
C ASN A 487 -17.33 -3.55 2.75
N ALA A 488 -17.16 -3.56 1.42
CA ALA A 488 -17.84 -2.64 0.50
C ALA A 488 -19.38 -2.73 0.56
N ASP A 489 -19.92 -3.87 0.98
CA ASP A 489 -21.35 -4.08 1.23
C ASP A 489 -21.78 -3.62 2.63
N GLY A 490 -20.88 -3.04 3.44
CA GLY A 490 -21.18 -2.55 4.77
C GLY A 490 -21.19 -3.64 5.85
N ASP A 491 -20.88 -4.89 5.49
CA ASP A 491 -20.99 -6.03 6.39
C ASP A 491 -19.68 -6.34 7.12
N PHE A 492 -19.78 -6.63 8.41
CA PHE A 492 -18.72 -7.30 9.17
C PHE A 492 -19.29 -8.39 10.08
N SER A 493 -18.45 -9.38 10.39
CA SER A 493 -18.75 -10.40 11.39
C SER A 493 -17.51 -10.71 12.23
N ILE A 494 -17.67 -10.76 13.55
CA ILE A 494 -16.59 -11.10 14.48
C ILE A 494 -17.12 -11.85 15.70
N ALA A 495 -16.35 -12.83 16.16
CA ALA A 495 -16.64 -13.62 17.33
C ALA A 495 -16.04 -12.96 18.59
N MET A 496 -16.83 -12.85 19.67
CA MET A 496 -16.40 -12.24 20.93
C MET A 496 -16.98 -13.02 22.13
N PRO A 497 -16.35 -12.95 23.33
CA PRO A 497 -16.89 -13.60 24.52
C PRO A 497 -18.30 -13.13 24.88
N ALA A 498 -19.18 -14.06 25.26
CA ALA A 498 -20.59 -13.79 25.50
C ALA A 498 -20.95 -13.37 26.94
N LEU A 499 -19.98 -13.28 27.84
CA LEU A 499 -20.24 -13.11 29.28
C LEU A 499 -20.57 -11.69 29.74
N MET A 500 -20.26 -10.67 28.93
CA MET A 500 -20.35 -9.27 29.36
C MET A 500 -20.87 -8.38 28.23
N PRO A 501 -21.53 -7.25 28.56
CA PRO A 501 -21.78 -6.20 27.60
C PRO A 501 -20.46 -5.71 26.98
N LEU A 502 -20.39 -5.74 25.65
CA LEU A 502 -19.28 -5.26 24.86
C LEU A 502 -19.58 -3.86 24.35
N GLY A 503 -18.67 -2.92 24.60
CA GLY A 503 -18.73 -1.59 24.01
C GLY A 503 -18.23 -1.63 22.57
N LEU A 504 -19.15 -1.52 21.62
CA LEU A 504 -18.86 -1.39 20.19
C LEU A 504 -18.61 0.09 19.85
N ARG A 505 -17.51 0.39 19.15
CA ARG A 505 -17.16 1.72 18.63
C ARG A 505 -16.90 1.61 17.13
N ILE A 506 -17.62 2.36 16.32
CA ILE A 506 -17.51 2.36 14.86
C ILE A 506 -17.11 3.74 14.35
N THR A 507 -16.09 3.79 13.51
CA THR A 507 -15.54 5.04 12.95
C THR A 507 -15.37 4.95 11.44
N ALA A 508 -15.78 6.00 10.73
CA ALA A 508 -15.55 6.19 9.31
C ALA A 508 -15.26 7.68 9.03
N ALA A 509 -14.40 7.99 8.05
CA ALA A 509 -13.77 9.31 7.90
C ALA A 509 -14.74 10.50 7.81
N THR A 510 -15.90 10.32 7.17
CA THR A 510 -16.92 11.35 6.93
C THR A 510 -18.09 11.28 7.92
N PHE A 511 -18.04 10.37 8.88
CA PHE A 511 -19.13 10.10 9.82
C PHE A 511 -18.73 10.44 11.27
N GLU A 512 -19.73 10.67 12.09
CA GLU A 512 -19.58 10.75 13.53
C GLU A 512 -19.35 9.34 14.09
N GLU A 513 -18.56 9.27 15.16
CA GLU A 513 -18.32 8.02 15.85
C GLU A 513 -19.61 7.47 16.44
N PHE A 514 -19.93 6.22 16.10
CA PHE A 514 -21.04 5.49 16.69
C PHE A 514 -20.54 4.63 17.85
N SER A 515 -21.28 4.60 18.95
CA SER A 515 -21.00 3.73 20.09
C SER A 515 -22.27 3.06 20.61
N GLN A 516 -22.20 1.75 20.87
CA GLN A 516 -23.31 0.97 21.41
C GLN A 516 -22.80 -0.12 22.35
N GLN A 517 -23.59 -0.46 23.37
CA GLN A 517 -23.37 -1.65 24.20
C GLN A 517 -24.13 -2.84 23.61
N VAL A 518 -23.44 -3.96 23.42
CA VAL A 518 -23.99 -5.20 22.83
C VAL A 518 -23.79 -6.34 23.81
N THR A 519 -24.83 -7.11 24.09
CA THR A 519 -24.73 -8.36 24.87
C THR A 519 -24.90 -9.54 23.93
N LEU A 520 -24.00 -10.52 24.01
CA LEU A 520 -24.04 -11.70 23.15
C LEU A 520 -24.54 -12.91 23.90
N SER A 521 -25.16 -13.83 23.16
CA SER A 521 -25.49 -15.16 23.66
C SER A 521 -24.48 -16.17 23.10
N PRO A 522 -24.06 -17.18 23.89
CA PRO A 522 -23.10 -18.17 23.43
C PRO A 522 -23.63 -18.97 22.25
N GLY A 523 -22.86 -19.06 21.17
CA GLY A 523 -23.22 -19.78 19.93
C GLY A 523 -24.20 -19.04 19.01
N ASP A 524 -24.78 -17.93 19.46
CA ASP A 524 -25.74 -17.14 18.68
C ASP A 524 -25.08 -15.99 17.95
N THR A 525 -25.69 -15.56 16.85
CA THR A 525 -25.34 -14.34 16.13
C THR A 525 -26.27 -13.20 16.51
N THR A 526 -25.70 -12.12 17.04
CA THR A 526 -26.40 -10.85 17.25
C THR A 526 -26.25 -10.00 15.99
N SER A 527 -27.35 -9.85 15.25
CA SER A 527 -27.40 -9.06 14.02
C SER A 527 -27.78 -7.61 14.30
N LEU A 528 -27.00 -6.66 13.77
CA LEU A 528 -27.22 -5.22 13.92
C LEU A 528 -27.34 -4.54 12.54
N VAL A 529 -28.18 -3.51 12.45
CA VAL A 529 -28.17 -2.56 11.33
C VAL A 529 -27.83 -1.20 11.91
N ILE A 530 -26.72 -0.62 11.47
CA ILE A 530 -26.14 0.57 12.08
C ILE A 530 -26.04 1.67 11.03
N ALA A 531 -26.86 2.71 11.19
CA ALA A 531 -26.78 3.92 10.36
C ALA A 531 -25.88 4.97 11.03
N LEU A 532 -24.72 5.23 10.45
CA LEU A 532 -23.78 6.25 10.93
C LEU A 532 -24.27 7.65 10.56
N LEU A 533 -24.21 8.59 11.51
CA LEU A 533 -24.54 9.99 11.22
C LEU A 533 -23.36 10.68 10.53
N LEU A 534 -23.62 11.47 9.48
CA LEU A 534 -22.60 12.33 8.89
C LEU A 534 -22.11 13.38 9.90
N GLN A 535 -20.85 13.78 9.78
CA GLN A 535 -20.34 14.94 10.50
C GLN A 535 -21.19 16.17 10.20
N ALA A 536 -21.41 17.02 11.21
CA ALA A 536 -22.36 18.14 11.14
C ALA A 536 -22.12 19.11 9.96
N ASN A 537 -20.87 19.25 9.51
CA ASN A 537 -20.47 20.12 8.41
C ASN A 537 -20.41 19.41 7.05
N LEU A 538 -20.83 18.14 6.94
CA LEU A 538 -20.81 17.38 5.69
C LEU A 538 -22.23 17.05 5.23
N GLY A 539 -22.46 17.03 3.93
CA GLY A 539 -23.70 16.57 3.29
C GLY A 539 -23.40 15.68 2.09
N ILE A 540 -24.38 14.92 1.63
CA ILE A 540 -24.27 14.10 0.42
C ILE A 540 -24.87 14.84 -0.76
N LEU A 541 -24.11 14.95 -1.84
CA LEU A 541 -24.64 15.22 -3.17
C LEU A 541 -24.90 13.89 -3.86
N ASN A 542 -26.14 13.66 -4.24
CA ASN A 542 -26.54 12.55 -5.08
C ASN A 542 -26.98 13.14 -6.42
N GLY A 543 -26.49 12.59 -7.52
CA GLY A 543 -26.75 13.21 -8.81
C GLY A 543 -26.97 12.23 -9.94
N ASN A 544 -27.72 12.68 -10.94
CA ASN A 544 -28.02 11.95 -12.16
C ASN A 544 -27.64 12.82 -13.36
N VAL A 545 -26.84 12.30 -14.29
CA VAL A 545 -26.45 12.98 -15.52
C VAL A 545 -27.14 12.30 -16.69
N ILE A 546 -27.89 13.08 -17.45
CA ILE A 546 -28.61 12.64 -18.64
C ILE A 546 -27.94 13.26 -19.86
N ASP A 547 -27.64 12.46 -20.86
CA ASP A 547 -27.03 12.90 -22.10
C ASP A 547 -28.03 13.68 -22.99
N CYS A 548 -27.52 14.23 -24.08
CA CYS A 548 -28.29 15.01 -25.04
C CYS A 548 -29.30 14.20 -25.87
N PHE A 549 -29.31 12.87 -25.73
CA PHE A 549 -30.27 11.96 -26.33
C PHE A 549 -31.34 11.50 -25.33
N GLY A 550 -31.29 12.00 -24.08
CA GLY A 550 -32.21 11.63 -23.02
C GLY A 550 -31.91 10.25 -22.41
N GLN A 551 -30.70 9.73 -22.60
CA GLN A 551 -30.21 8.50 -21.98
C GLN A 551 -29.27 8.81 -20.79
N PRO A 552 -29.01 7.85 -19.90
CA PRO A 552 -28.03 8.06 -18.84
C PRO A 552 -26.63 8.28 -19.42
N ALA A 553 -25.93 9.30 -18.93
CA ALA A 553 -24.61 9.68 -19.43
C ALA A 553 -23.50 8.87 -18.75
N ASP A 554 -23.23 7.67 -19.27
CA ASP A 554 -22.15 6.80 -18.77
C ASP A 554 -20.81 7.53 -18.81
N SER A 555 -20.08 7.48 -17.70
CA SER A 555 -18.72 8.02 -17.57
C SER A 555 -18.63 9.53 -17.81
N ALA A 556 -19.74 10.26 -17.68
CA ALA A 556 -19.72 11.71 -17.62
C ALA A 556 -18.79 12.19 -16.49
N VAL A 557 -17.99 13.21 -16.74
CA VAL A 557 -17.08 13.82 -15.78
C VAL A 557 -17.82 14.89 -14.99
N ILE A 558 -17.85 14.75 -13.67
CA ILE A 558 -18.40 15.72 -12.72
C ILE A 558 -17.22 16.40 -12.03
N SER A 559 -17.06 17.70 -12.24
CA SER A 559 -16.04 18.50 -11.56
C SER A 559 -16.68 19.55 -10.65
N PHE A 560 -15.91 20.03 -9.69
CA PHE A 560 -16.34 21.05 -8.73
C PHE A 560 -15.35 22.22 -8.74
N PRO A 561 -15.40 23.10 -9.77
CA PRO A 561 -14.40 24.13 -9.97
C PRO A 561 -14.17 25.01 -8.74
N GLY A 562 -12.89 25.25 -8.42
CA GLY A 562 -12.49 26.12 -7.30
C GLY A 562 -12.72 25.54 -5.90
N SER A 563 -13.37 24.39 -5.77
CA SER A 563 -13.65 23.75 -4.47
C SER A 563 -12.49 22.88 -3.94
N GLY A 564 -11.58 22.45 -4.82
CA GLY A 564 -10.52 21.49 -4.50
C GLY A 564 -10.99 20.03 -4.39
N VAL A 565 -12.26 19.75 -4.69
CA VAL A 565 -12.79 18.38 -4.80
C VAL A 565 -12.34 17.76 -6.13
N PRO A 566 -11.78 16.53 -6.14
CA PRO A 566 -11.41 15.84 -7.37
C PRO A 566 -12.62 15.55 -8.27
N ASP A 567 -12.36 15.40 -9.56
CA ASP A 567 -13.38 15.01 -10.52
C ASP A 567 -13.93 13.61 -10.20
N LEU A 568 -15.24 13.45 -10.37
CA LEU A 568 -15.98 12.20 -10.27
C LEU A 568 -16.45 11.77 -11.65
N TYR A 569 -16.87 10.50 -11.75
CA TYR A 569 -17.41 9.94 -12.99
C TYR A 569 -18.78 9.34 -12.71
N ALA A 570 -19.74 9.62 -13.58
CA ALA A 570 -21.04 8.97 -13.55
C ALA A 570 -20.90 7.48 -13.91
N ASP A 571 -21.73 6.64 -13.29
CA ASP A 571 -21.84 5.22 -13.66
C ASP A 571 -22.62 5.01 -14.96
N ALA A 572 -22.79 3.76 -15.39
CA ALA A 572 -23.53 3.41 -16.61
C ALA A 572 -25.04 3.75 -16.55
N GLN A 573 -25.55 4.14 -15.38
CA GLN A 573 -26.91 4.66 -15.18
C GLN A 573 -26.92 6.18 -15.00
N GLY A 574 -25.81 6.87 -15.30
CA GLY A 574 -25.68 8.31 -15.19
C GLY A 574 -25.55 8.82 -13.76
N HIS A 575 -25.51 7.94 -12.76
CA HIS A 575 -25.51 8.35 -11.37
C HIS A 575 -24.11 8.70 -10.87
N PHE A 576 -24.02 9.71 -10.01
CA PHE A 576 -22.82 10.04 -9.26
C PHE A 576 -23.17 10.41 -7.82
N ARG A 577 -22.18 10.28 -6.93
CA ARG A 577 -22.36 10.55 -5.51
C ARG A 577 -21.11 11.15 -4.90
N ALA A 578 -21.26 12.23 -4.13
CA ALA A 578 -20.17 12.91 -3.46
C ALA A 578 -20.54 13.23 -2.00
N THR A 579 -19.56 13.15 -1.08
CA THR A 579 -19.71 13.73 0.26
C THR A 579 -18.92 15.03 0.32
N LEU A 580 -19.60 16.14 0.56
CA LEU A 580 -19.07 17.50 0.44
C LEU A 580 -19.27 18.28 1.74
N THR A 581 -18.46 19.29 2.01
CA THR A 581 -18.75 20.23 3.10
C THR A 581 -20.03 21.00 2.82
N ALA A 582 -20.80 21.33 3.86
CA ALA A 582 -22.01 22.12 3.72
C ALA A 582 -21.66 23.51 3.16
N GLY A 583 -22.34 23.92 2.09
CA GLY A 583 -21.98 25.12 1.34
C GLY A 583 -22.61 25.13 -0.05
N PHE A 584 -22.25 26.14 -0.85
CA PHE A 584 -22.65 26.24 -2.25
C PHE A 584 -21.51 25.72 -3.13
N TYR A 585 -21.86 24.92 -4.13
CA TYR A 585 -20.94 24.35 -5.11
C TYR A 585 -21.47 24.62 -6.49
N ASP A 586 -20.56 25.02 -7.37
CA ASP A 586 -20.82 25.01 -8.80
C ASP A 586 -20.42 23.61 -9.29
N VAL A 587 -21.40 22.78 -9.63
CA VAL A 587 -21.21 21.38 -10.08
C VAL A 587 -21.20 21.38 -11.59
N GLN A 588 -20.08 20.97 -12.19
CA GLN A 588 -19.94 20.93 -13.64
C GLN A 588 -20.00 19.49 -14.15
N ALA A 589 -21.00 19.14 -14.96
CA ALA A 589 -21.03 17.86 -15.67
C ALA A 589 -20.63 18.04 -17.13
N SER A 590 -19.85 17.10 -17.65
CA SER A 590 -19.47 17.05 -19.06
C SER A 590 -19.36 15.62 -19.52
N ASP A 591 -19.64 15.37 -20.78
CA ASP A 591 -19.32 14.11 -21.43
C ASP A 591 -18.56 14.41 -22.73
N GLY A 592 -17.95 13.37 -23.30
CA GLY A 592 -17.17 13.52 -24.53
C GLY A 592 -18.01 13.83 -25.78
N TYR A 593 -19.34 13.83 -25.69
CA TYR A 593 -20.25 13.74 -26.84
C TYR A 593 -21.29 14.88 -26.90
N CYS A 594 -21.88 15.26 -25.78
CA CYS A 594 -22.97 16.22 -25.65
C CYS A 594 -22.47 17.60 -25.19
N ALA A 595 -21.83 17.75 -24.03
CA ALA A 595 -21.40 19.09 -23.61
C ALA A 595 -20.08 19.11 -22.86
N LEU A 596 -19.23 20.06 -23.21
CA LEU A 596 -18.05 20.44 -22.43
C LEU A 596 -18.47 21.40 -21.31
N GLY A 597 -19.17 20.87 -20.30
CA GLY A 597 -19.26 21.49 -18.98
C GLY A 597 -20.50 22.33 -18.70
N VAL A 598 -21.64 21.68 -18.49
CA VAL A 598 -22.86 22.28 -17.92
C VAL A 598 -22.65 22.53 -16.44
N MET A 599 -22.87 23.76 -15.99
CA MET A 599 -22.75 24.17 -14.59
C MET A 599 -24.13 24.18 -13.93
N GLU A 600 -24.24 23.61 -12.73
CA GLU A 600 -25.40 23.71 -11.86
C GLU A 600 -24.99 24.20 -10.46
N ASP A 601 -25.71 25.19 -9.94
CA ASP A 601 -25.46 25.73 -8.60
C ASP A 601 -26.20 24.88 -7.56
N VAL A 602 -25.46 24.15 -6.73
CA VAL A 602 -26.03 23.22 -5.76
C VAL A 602 -25.68 23.62 -4.34
N GLN A 603 -26.70 23.69 -3.48
CA GLN A 603 -26.51 23.88 -2.04
C GLN A 603 -26.44 22.53 -1.31
N ILE A 604 -25.29 22.24 -0.72
CA ILE A 604 -25.08 21.07 0.13
C ILE A 604 -25.52 21.40 1.56
N VAL A 605 -26.50 20.65 2.05
CA VAL A 605 -27.02 20.79 3.42
C VAL A 605 -26.29 19.83 4.36
N GLY A 606 -25.75 20.35 5.46
CA GLY A 606 -25.10 19.53 6.49
C GLY A 606 -26.05 18.46 7.05
N ARG A 607 -25.58 17.22 7.14
CA ARG A 607 -26.33 16.00 7.47
C ARG A 607 -27.51 15.69 6.55
N GLY A 608 -27.64 16.41 5.44
CA GLY A 608 -28.67 16.20 4.44
C GLY A 608 -28.16 15.44 3.22
N MET A 609 -29.11 15.04 2.39
CA MET A 609 -28.88 14.61 1.02
C MET A 609 -29.48 15.69 0.12
N THR A 610 -28.70 16.13 -0.87
CA THR A 610 -29.14 17.02 -1.93
C THR A 610 -29.11 16.23 -3.23
N ASP A 611 -30.24 16.13 -3.92
CA ASP A 611 -30.33 15.51 -5.25
C ASP A 611 -30.17 16.57 -6.35
N VAL A 612 -29.44 16.23 -7.42
CA VAL A 612 -29.29 17.07 -8.61
C VAL A 612 -29.46 16.24 -9.89
N GLU A 613 -30.18 16.76 -10.87
CA GLU A 613 -30.25 16.16 -12.21
C GLU A 613 -29.64 17.15 -13.20
N ILE A 614 -28.66 16.69 -13.99
CA ILE A 614 -27.92 17.53 -14.94
C ILE A 614 -28.13 16.96 -16.34
N VAL A 615 -28.78 17.72 -17.22
CA VAL A 615 -29.03 17.32 -18.61
C VAL A 615 -28.02 18.01 -19.53
N LEU A 616 -27.21 17.22 -20.23
CA LEU A 616 -26.19 17.71 -21.14
C LEU A 616 -26.84 18.09 -22.49
N PRO A 617 -26.69 19.33 -22.99
CA PRO A 617 -27.14 19.72 -24.33
C PRO A 617 -26.23 19.11 -25.41
N PRO A 618 -26.65 19.03 -26.70
CA PRO A 618 -25.81 18.52 -27.78
C PRO A 618 -24.54 19.34 -28.07
N ASN A 619 -23.44 18.69 -28.49
CA ASN A 619 -22.16 19.37 -28.75
C ASN A 619 -22.11 19.81 -30.21
N PRO A 620 -22.07 21.10 -30.53
CA PRO A 620 -22.01 21.55 -31.91
C PRO A 620 -20.67 21.25 -32.63
N ASN A 621 -19.66 20.67 -31.95
CA ASN A 621 -18.30 20.48 -32.47
C ASN A 621 -17.84 19.01 -32.69
N TYR A 622 -18.68 17.98 -32.56
CA TYR A 622 -18.27 16.57 -32.69
C TYR A 622 -19.06 15.83 -33.80
N LEU A 623 -18.38 15.44 -34.90
CA LEU A 623 -19.03 14.79 -36.06
C LEU A 623 -18.36 13.46 -36.56
N CYS A 624 -17.09 13.12 -36.28
CA CYS A 624 -16.49 11.81 -36.66
C CYS A 624 -16.62 10.67 -35.62
N SER A 625 -16.30 9.41 -36.01
CA SER A 625 -16.26 8.26 -35.09
C SER A 625 -15.27 8.44 -33.93
N ASN A 626 -15.56 7.78 -32.80
CA ASN A 626 -14.56 7.53 -31.76
C ASN A 626 -13.38 6.73 -32.34
N PRO A 627 -12.15 6.96 -31.85
CA PRO A 627 -11.01 6.19 -32.31
C PRO A 627 -11.10 4.77 -31.75
N ASP A 628 -10.66 3.80 -32.53
CA ASP A 628 -10.44 2.45 -32.01
C ASP A 628 -9.19 2.42 -31.09
N PRO A 629 -8.91 1.29 -30.41
CA PRO A 629 -7.74 1.16 -29.52
C PRO A 629 -6.37 1.39 -30.20
N ARG A 630 -6.32 1.40 -31.54
CA ARG A 630 -5.12 1.67 -32.34
C ARG A 630 -5.12 3.06 -32.96
N GLY A 631 -6.11 3.89 -32.62
CA GLY A 631 -6.22 5.28 -33.02
C GLY A 631 -6.98 5.53 -34.32
N TYR A 632 -7.45 4.49 -35.03
CA TYR A 632 -8.20 4.66 -36.27
C TYR A 632 -9.56 5.31 -36.03
N ARG A 633 -9.96 6.24 -36.89
CA ARG A 633 -11.30 6.84 -36.97
C ARG A 633 -11.86 6.74 -38.37
N ILE A 634 -13.18 6.74 -38.49
CA ILE A 634 -13.90 6.90 -39.75
C ILE A 634 -14.63 8.25 -39.71
N CYS A 635 -14.39 9.10 -40.71
CA CYS A 635 -15.12 10.34 -40.96
C CYS A 635 -15.84 10.22 -42.32
N ASP A 636 -17.08 10.65 -42.40
CA ASP A 636 -17.82 10.76 -43.66
C ASP A 636 -17.81 12.19 -44.19
N ASN A 637 -18.13 12.39 -45.47
CA ASN A 637 -18.06 13.71 -46.12
C ASN A 637 -19.09 14.76 -45.64
N ASN A 638 -19.95 14.44 -44.67
CA ASN A 638 -20.73 15.42 -43.92
C ASN A 638 -19.99 15.93 -42.67
N ASP A 639 -18.89 15.27 -42.28
CA ASP A 639 -18.06 15.67 -41.16
C ASP A 639 -17.09 16.76 -41.57
N PRO A 640 -16.75 17.72 -40.68
CA PRO A 640 -15.82 18.81 -40.98
C PRO A 640 -14.42 18.34 -41.42
N ASP A 641 -13.98 17.18 -40.93
CA ASP A 641 -12.69 16.53 -41.24
C ASP A 641 -12.85 15.36 -42.23
N GLY A 642 -14.04 15.17 -42.81
CA GLY A 642 -14.33 14.12 -43.79
C GLY A 642 -13.71 14.36 -45.17
N PRO A 643 -13.44 13.31 -45.95
CA PRO A 643 -12.91 13.49 -47.30
C PRO A 643 -13.98 14.07 -48.23
N GLU A 644 -13.56 14.84 -49.22
CA GLU A 644 -14.48 15.22 -50.31
C GLU A 644 -14.71 14.02 -51.24
N SER A 645 -15.95 13.87 -51.72
CA SER A 645 -16.25 12.90 -52.77
C SER A 645 -15.65 13.35 -54.10
N ARG A 646 -14.65 12.61 -54.58
CA ARG A 646 -13.86 12.90 -55.78
C ARG A 646 -13.59 11.62 -56.54
N TRP A 647 -14.60 11.16 -57.28
CA TRP A 647 -14.53 9.90 -58.04
C TRP A 647 -13.34 9.90 -59.02
N ILE A 648 -12.65 8.77 -59.11
CA ILE A 648 -11.55 8.55 -60.05
C ILE A 648 -11.91 7.31 -60.86
N GLU A 649 -12.31 7.52 -62.11
CA GLU A 649 -12.67 6.43 -63.00
C GLU A 649 -11.43 5.66 -63.45
N VAL A 650 -11.32 4.39 -63.06
CA VAL A 650 -10.20 3.52 -63.45
C VAL A 650 -10.63 2.35 -64.32
N ALA A 651 -11.92 2.05 -64.48
CA ALA A 651 -12.39 0.97 -65.35
C ALA A 651 -12.17 1.30 -66.85
N PRO A 652 -11.44 0.47 -67.60
CA PRO A 652 -11.20 0.72 -69.03
C PRO A 652 -12.47 0.80 -69.88
N ALA A 653 -13.52 0.07 -69.50
CA ALA A 653 -14.82 0.11 -70.18
C ALA A 653 -15.47 1.50 -70.15
N LEU A 654 -15.14 2.32 -69.15
CA LEU A 654 -15.64 3.69 -68.96
C LEU A 654 -14.60 4.77 -69.29
N GLY A 655 -13.46 4.37 -69.89
CA GLY A 655 -12.39 5.28 -70.31
C GLY A 655 -11.26 5.46 -69.28
N GLY A 656 -11.27 4.68 -68.20
CA GLY A 656 -10.18 4.60 -67.23
C GLY A 656 -8.94 3.88 -67.76
N ARG A 657 -7.84 3.93 -67.00
CA ARG A 657 -6.53 3.34 -67.38
C ARG A 657 -6.17 2.07 -66.60
N GLY A 658 -7.08 1.56 -65.77
CA GLY A 658 -6.82 0.49 -64.82
C GLY A 658 -6.61 -0.89 -65.47
N ILE A 659 -6.14 -1.82 -64.65
CA ILE A 659 -5.96 -3.23 -65.00
C ILE A 659 -7.19 -3.98 -64.50
N VAL A 660 -7.90 -4.67 -65.40
CA VAL A 660 -9.09 -5.47 -65.08
C VAL A 660 -8.72 -6.88 -64.61
N TYR A 661 -9.39 -7.36 -63.57
CA TYR A 661 -9.29 -8.71 -63.03
C TYR A 661 -10.64 -9.43 -63.17
N ASN A 662 -10.66 -10.53 -63.92
CA ASN A 662 -11.84 -11.38 -64.08
C ASN A 662 -11.83 -12.45 -62.99
N LEU A 663 -12.37 -12.14 -61.82
CA LEU A 663 -12.28 -12.99 -60.64
C LEU A 663 -13.31 -14.12 -60.68
N SER A 664 -14.53 -13.85 -61.13
CA SER A 664 -15.72 -14.70 -60.96
C SER A 664 -16.18 -14.84 -59.50
N ASP A 665 -17.34 -15.47 -59.30
CA ASP A 665 -18.02 -15.62 -58.00
C ASP A 665 -17.10 -16.10 -56.87
N ASP A 666 -17.19 -15.45 -55.71
CA ASP A 666 -16.42 -15.73 -54.49
C ASP A 666 -14.87 -15.67 -54.63
N ALA A 667 -14.31 -15.40 -55.81
CA ALA A 667 -12.89 -15.57 -56.05
C ALA A 667 -12.04 -14.38 -55.61
N SER A 668 -10.76 -14.63 -55.29
CA SER A 668 -9.81 -13.60 -54.88
C SER A 668 -8.46 -13.74 -55.58
N ILE A 669 -7.82 -12.62 -55.88
CA ILE A 669 -6.49 -12.57 -56.49
C ILE A 669 -5.51 -11.77 -55.62
N PRO A 670 -4.28 -12.28 -55.40
CA PRO A 670 -3.22 -11.49 -54.81
C PRO A 670 -2.63 -10.49 -55.81
N VAL A 671 -2.57 -9.22 -55.43
CA VAL A 671 -1.97 -8.12 -56.19
C VAL A 671 -0.81 -7.52 -55.39
N ALA A 672 0.35 -7.34 -56.04
CA ALA A 672 1.49 -6.67 -55.43
C ALA A 672 1.21 -5.17 -55.28
N LEU A 673 1.48 -4.62 -54.09
CA LEU A 673 1.28 -3.20 -53.85
C LEU A 673 2.44 -2.39 -54.45
N PRO A 674 2.17 -1.26 -55.12
CA PRO A 674 3.19 -0.43 -55.75
C PRO A 674 4.09 0.31 -54.74
N PHE A 675 3.66 0.40 -53.48
CA PHE A 675 4.40 0.93 -52.34
C PHE A 675 4.02 0.15 -51.06
N PRO A 676 4.83 0.20 -49.98
CA PRO A 676 4.48 -0.42 -48.71
C PRO A 676 3.25 0.25 -48.08
N VAL A 677 2.21 -0.53 -47.79
CA VAL A 677 1.03 -0.07 -47.04
C VAL A 677 1.23 -0.42 -45.58
N VAL A 678 1.11 0.57 -44.69
CA VAL A 678 1.19 0.36 -43.24
C VAL A 678 -0.24 0.34 -42.69
N PHE A 679 -0.70 -0.78 -42.16
CA PHE A 679 -2.07 -0.95 -41.68
C PHE A 679 -2.04 -1.65 -40.32
N TYR A 680 -2.64 -1.03 -39.30
CA TYR A 680 -2.55 -1.46 -37.90
C TYR A 680 -1.11 -1.75 -37.45
N ASP A 681 -0.22 -0.79 -37.71
CA ASP A 681 1.20 -0.80 -37.36
C ASP A 681 2.02 -1.93 -38.02
N GLN A 682 1.46 -2.60 -39.04
CA GLN A 682 2.12 -3.66 -39.80
C GLN A 682 2.31 -3.24 -41.26
N THR A 683 3.47 -3.54 -41.82
CA THR A 683 3.79 -3.19 -43.23
C THR A 683 3.47 -4.36 -44.16
N TYR A 684 2.74 -4.06 -45.23
CA TYR A 684 2.32 -5.01 -46.26
C TYR A 684 2.80 -4.57 -47.65
N HIS A 685 3.18 -5.55 -48.47
CA HIS A 685 3.64 -5.35 -49.85
C HIS A 685 2.71 -6.03 -50.87
N ARG A 686 1.60 -6.60 -50.41
CA ARG A 686 0.62 -7.32 -51.21
C ARG A 686 -0.75 -7.19 -50.57
N ILE A 687 -1.79 -7.20 -51.40
CA ILE A 687 -3.19 -7.22 -51.00
C ILE A 687 -3.92 -8.31 -51.78
N PHE A 688 -4.94 -8.92 -51.19
CA PHE A 688 -5.86 -9.83 -51.86
C PHE A 688 -7.14 -9.06 -52.15
N ILE A 689 -7.55 -9.04 -53.41
CA ILE A 689 -8.77 -8.39 -53.89
C ILE A 689 -9.78 -9.48 -54.17
N ASN A 690 -11.00 -9.37 -53.64
CA ASN A 690 -12.05 -10.38 -53.78
C ASN A 690 -13.28 -9.83 -54.52
N ALA A 691 -13.98 -10.72 -55.25
CA ALA A 691 -15.20 -10.40 -55.98
C ALA A 691 -16.28 -9.77 -55.08
N ASN A 692 -16.44 -10.28 -53.85
CA ASN A 692 -17.45 -9.86 -52.87
C ASN A 692 -17.16 -8.50 -52.20
N GLY A 693 -16.28 -7.66 -52.74
CA GLY A 693 -16.07 -6.30 -52.23
C GLY A 693 -15.29 -6.21 -50.91
N ASN A 694 -14.35 -7.14 -50.67
CA ASN A 694 -13.42 -7.08 -49.54
C ASN A 694 -11.95 -7.12 -49.98
N LEU A 695 -11.09 -6.54 -49.13
CA LEU A 695 -9.64 -6.51 -49.29
C LEU A 695 -8.96 -7.08 -48.04
N THR A 696 -8.01 -7.99 -48.20
CA THR A 696 -7.26 -8.58 -47.07
C THR A 696 -5.76 -8.60 -47.33
N PHE A 697 -4.95 -8.54 -46.28
CA PHE A 697 -3.48 -8.42 -46.44
C PHE A 697 -2.71 -9.74 -46.30
N ARG A 698 -3.23 -10.71 -45.56
CA ARG A 698 -2.50 -11.97 -45.26
C ARG A 698 -2.93 -13.15 -46.13
N GLN A 699 -4.23 -13.34 -46.31
CA GLN A 699 -4.82 -14.47 -47.03
C GLN A 699 -6.12 -14.06 -47.69
N ALA A 700 -6.50 -14.72 -48.78
CA ALA A 700 -7.78 -14.51 -49.46
C ALA A 700 -8.97 -14.76 -48.54
N LEU A 701 -10.04 -13.99 -48.73
CA LEU A 701 -11.31 -14.13 -48.04
C LEU A 701 -12.44 -14.25 -49.07
N THR A 702 -12.99 -15.44 -49.18
CA THR A 702 -13.92 -15.84 -50.27
C THR A 702 -15.35 -16.06 -49.78
N GLU A 703 -15.70 -15.57 -48.60
CA GLU A 703 -17.06 -15.74 -48.06
C GLU A 703 -17.98 -14.66 -48.64
N HIS A 704 -19.14 -15.03 -49.19
CA HIS A 704 -20.16 -14.09 -49.68
C HIS A 704 -21.04 -13.53 -48.56
N THR A 705 -21.28 -14.30 -47.48
CA THR A 705 -22.15 -13.85 -46.38
C THR A 705 -21.42 -12.84 -45.50
N ASN A 706 -21.87 -11.59 -45.52
CA ASN A 706 -21.32 -10.53 -44.69
C ASN A 706 -21.69 -10.69 -43.20
N THR A 707 -20.80 -10.27 -42.30
CA THR A 707 -20.97 -10.34 -40.84
C THR A 707 -20.52 -9.04 -40.16
N PRO A 708 -20.95 -8.77 -38.91
CA PRO A 708 -20.44 -7.66 -38.13
C PRO A 708 -18.93 -7.78 -37.86
N ILE A 709 -18.27 -6.65 -37.70
CA ILE A 709 -16.87 -6.52 -37.27
C ILE A 709 -16.86 -6.39 -35.73
N PRO A 710 -15.95 -7.06 -34.98
CA PRO A 710 -14.73 -7.75 -35.44
C PRO A 710 -14.96 -9.20 -35.85
N ARG A 711 -14.18 -9.66 -36.83
CA ARG A 711 -14.24 -11.02 -37.39
C ARG A 711 -13.05 -11.91 -36.98
N LEU A 712 -11.99 -11.31 -36.44
CA LEU A 712 -10.82 -12.02 -35.87
C LEU A 712 -10.15 -13.06 -36.82
N CYS A 713 -10.14 -12.81 -38.13
CA CYS A 713 -9.63 -13.78 -39.11
C CYS A 713 -8.35 -13.33 -39.84
N CYS A 714 -8.29 -12.07 -40.28
CA CYS A 714 -7.10 -11.43 -40.84
C CYS A 714 -7.29 -9.91 -40.97
N PRO A 715 -6.21 -9.12 -41.04
CA PRO A 715 -6.30 -7.68 -41.28
C PRO A 715 -7.01 -7.40 -42.62
N ALA A 716 -8.09 -6.63 -42.57
CA ALA A 716 -9.02 -6.47 -43.68
C ALA A 716 -9.62 -5.06 -43.77
N ILE A 717 -9.91 -4.64 -45.01
CA ILE A 717 -10.69 -3.45 -45.35
C ILE A 717 -11.96 -3.95 -46.05
N PHE A 718 -13.12 -3.56 -45.53
CA PHE A 718 -14.43 -3.88 -46.07
C PHE A 718 -15.06 -2.60 -46.62
N PRO A 719 -14.83 -2.24 -47.89
CA PRO A 719 -15.49 -1.08 -48.49
C PRO A 719 -16.97 -1.31 -48.76
N PHE A 720 -17.33 -2.53 -49.16
CA PHE A 720 -18.71 -2.96 -49.35
C PHE A 720 -18.71 -4.49 -49.44
N TRP A 721 -18.59 -5.17 -48.30
CA TRP A 721 -18.56 -6.64 -48.32
C TRP A 721 -19.99 -7.20 -48.34
N ASP A 722 -20.33 -7.84 -49.46
CA ASP A 722 -21.62 -8.47 -49.76
C ASP A 722 -21.45 -9.47 -50.93
N ASP A 723 -22.50 -10.20 -51.31
CA ASP A 723 -22.45 -11.25 -52.35
C ASP A 723 -22.43 -10.64 -53.78
N LEU A 724 -21.23 -10.41 -54.34
CA LEU A 724 -20.99 -9.71 -55.62
C LEU A 724 -20.27 -10.60 -56.64
N ASN A 725 -20.64 -10.47 -57.92
CA ASN A 725 -20.14 -11.35 -58.97
C ASN A 725 -19.87 -10.63 -60.30
N ASP A 726 -18.58 -10.39 -60.58
CA ASP A 726 -18.09 -9.73 -61.82
C ASP A 726 -18.27 -10.60 -63.09
N SER A 727 -18.56 -11.89 -62.95
CA SER A 727 -18.82 -12.76 -64.13
C SER A 727 -20.18 -12.49 -64.80
N TRP A 728 -21.09 -11.79 -64.13
CA TRP A 728 -22.42 -11.43 -64.65
C TRP A 728 -22.47 -10.01 -65.25
N GLY A 729 -21.36 -9.25 -65.14
CA GLY A 729 -21.23 -7.87 -65.63
C GLY A 729 -20.31 -7.06 -64.73
N GLY A 730 -19.89 -5.87 -65.19
CA GLY A 730 -18.99 -4.99 -64.43
C GLY A 730 -17.52 -5.43 -64.49
N ASP A 731 -16.64 -4.59 -63.94
CA ASP A 731 -15.19 -4.81 -63.91
C ASP A 731 -14.65 -4.57 -62.50
N ILE A 732 -13.78 -5.46 -62.02
CA ILE A 732 -12.94 -5.20 -60.83
C ILE A 732 -11.57 -4.81 -61.33
N CYS A 733 -11.11 -3.61 -60.99
CA CYS A 733 -9.89 -3.08 -61.57
C CYS A 733 -9.01 -2.32 -60.57
N THR A 734 -7.73 -2.22 -60.90
CA THR A 734 -6.78 -1.43 -60.11
C THR A 734 -6.00 -0.45 -60.97
N ASP A 735 -5.67 0.70 -60.40
CA ASP A 735 -4.74 1.66 -60.99
C ASP A 735 -3.71 2.14 -59.96
N TYR A 736 -2.54 2.54 -60.43
CA TYR A 736 -1.54 3.22 -59.61
C TYR A 736 -1.29 4.61 -60.17
N ASP A 737 -1.59 5.62 -59.37
CA ASP A 737 -1.32 7.02 -59.68
C ASP A 737 -0.06 7.51 -58.94
N PRO A 738 1.14 7.38 -59.53
CA PRO A 738 2.39 7.78 -58.90
C PRO A 738 2.49 9.29 -58.66
N ALA A 739 1.76 10.11 -59.44
CA ALA A 739 1.80 11.56 -59.31
C ALA A 739 1.16 12.05 -57.99
N ASN A 740 0.13 11.35 -57.51
CA ASN A 740 -0.55 11.67 -56.25
C ASN A 740 -0.31 10.62 -55.15
N GLY A 741 0.50 9.59 -55.43
CA GLY A 741 0.84 8.52 -54.49
C GLY A 741 -0.36 7.69 -54.07
N ARG A 742 -1.21 7.27 -55.03
CA ARG A 742 -2.46 6.54 -54.74
C ARG A 742 -2.52 5.21 -55.46
N PHE A 743 -2.84 4.15 -54.75
CA PHE A 743 -3.23 2.87 -55.34
C PHE A 743 -4.73 2.71 -55.19
N ILE A 744 -5.44 2.53 -56.32
CA ILE A 744 -6.89 2.56 -56.41
C ILE A 744 -7.37 1.15 -56.73
N VAL A 745 -8.37 0.68 -56.01
CA VAL A 745 -9.12 -0.55 -56.31
C VAL A 745 -10.58 -0.19 -56.51
N GLU A 746 -11.12 -0.45 -57.69
CA GLU A 746 -12.50 -0.13 -58.07
C GLU A 746 -13.29 -1.41 -58.39
N TRP A 747 -14.50 -1.49 -57.86
CA TRP A 747 -15.56 -2.39 -58.33
C TRP A 747 -16.51 -1.52 -59.13
N SER A 748 -16.52 -1.69 -60.45
CA SER A 748 -17.26 -0.85 -61.39
C SER A 748 -18.48 -1.60 -61.92
N ASN A 749 -19.67 -1.16 -61.55
CA ASN A 749 -20.95 -1.72 -62.00
C ASN A 749 -21.05 -3.26 -61.79
N VAL A 750 -20.54 -3.76 -60.67
CA VAL A 750 -20.50 -5.21 -60.37
C VAL A 750 -21.87 -5.67 -59.85
N PRO A 751 -22.53 -6.65 -60.49
CA PRO A 751 -23.83 -7.16 -60.06
C PRO A 751 -23.77 -7.90 -58.73
N ARG A 752 -24.86 -7.77 -57.96
CA ARG A 752 -25.14 -8.65 -56.82
C ARG A 752 -25.57 -10.04 -57.30
N TYR A 753 -25.18 -11.09 -56.58
CA TYR A 753 -25.58 -12.47 -56.89
C TYR A 753 -27.10 -12.69 -56.78
N ASP A 754 -27.77 -11.94 -55.90
CA ASP A 754 -29.24 -11.97 -55.76
C ASP A 754 -30.00 -11.28 -56.91
N GLY A 755 -29.28 -10.64 -57.85
CA GLY A 755 -29.84 -9.93 -58.99
C GLY A 755 -30.51 -8.59 -58.65
N MET A 756 -30.33 -8.05 -57.44
CA MET A 756 -30.95 -6.81 -56.96
C MET A 756 -30.12 -5.55 -57.27
N GLY A 757 -29.54 -5.48 -58.46
CA GLY A 757 -28.81 -4.31 -58.94
C GLY A 757 -27.29 -4.48 -58.93
N ASN A 758 -26.60 -3.38 -59.24
CA ASN A 758 -25.17 -3.33 -59.42
C ASN A 758 -24.55 -2.26 -58.51
N GLU A 759 -23.33 -2.50 -58.05
CA GLU A 759 -22.65 -1.61 -57.10
C GLU A 759 -21.38 -1.04 -57.72
N THR A 760 -21.14 0.26 -57.51
CA THR A 760 -19.95 0.98 -57.98
C THR A 760 -19.30 1.75 -56.84
N PHE A 761 -18.14 1.26 -56.40
CA PHE A 761 -17.36 1.84 -55.29
C PHE A 761 -15.86 1.60 -55.46
N GLN A 762 -15.04 2.41 -54.80
CA GLN A 762 -13.59 2.30 -54.86
C GLN A 762 -12.91 2.51 -53.50
N VAL A 763 -11.71 1.95 -53.36
CA VAL A 763 -10.79 2.17 -52.24
C VAL A 763 -9.51 2.81 -52.76
N LEU A 764 -9.07 3.88 -52.11
CA LEU A 764 -7.80 4.53 -52.36
C LEU A 764 -6.88 4.31 -51.17
N LEU A 765 -5.73 3.68 -51.42
CA LEU A 765 -4.62 3.56 -50.48
C LEU A 765 -3.61 4.66 -50.79
N HIS A 766 -3.23 5.46 -49.80
CA HIS A 766 -2.30 6.57 -49.99
C HIS A 766 -0.89 6.22 -49.53
N ASP A 767 0.09 6.40 -50.41
CA ASP A 767 1.51 6.20 -50.08
C ASP A 767 1.91 7.16 -48.97
N THR A 768 2.39 6.63 -47.84
CA THR A 768 2.82 7.43 -46.68
C THR A 768 4.02 8.33 -47.00
N ALA A 769 4.77 8.03 -48.06
CA ALA A 769 5.82 8.92 -48.56
C ALA A 769 5.28 10.21 -49.21
N VAL A 770 4.05 10.17 -49.73
CA VAL A 770 3.37 11.31 -50.38
C VAL A 770 2.31 11.93 -49.45
N TRP A 771 1.62 11.10 -48.67
CA TRP A 771 0.60 11.44 -47.67
C TRP A 771 1.08 11.02 -46.28
N PRO A 772 2.00 11.76 -45.65
CA PRO A 772 2.52 11.39 -44.35
C PRO A 772 1.43 11.48 -43.28
N THR A 773 1.39 10.50 -42.38
CA THR A 773 0.50 10.47 -41.21
C THR A 773 1.33 10.45 -39.93
N THR A 774 0.80 11.01 -38.83
CA THR A 774 1.56 11.05 -37.56
C THR A 774 1.77 9.69 -36.93
N SER A 775 0.89 8.74 -37.21
CA SER A 775 1.01 7.34 -36.77
C SER A 775 1.96 6.51 -37.64
N GLY A 776 2.30 6.98 -38.85
CA GLY A 776 2.99 6.19 -39.87
C GLY A 776 2.09 5.16 -40.58
N ASN A 777 0.82 5.04 -40.20
CA ASN A 777 -0.15 4.19 -40.88
C ASN A 777 -0.68 4.85 -42.17
N THR A 778 -0.94 4.06 -43.19
CA THR A 778 -1.53 4.48 -44.47
C THR A 778 -2.93 5.05 -44.27
N TYR A 779 -3.16 6.23 -44.85
CA TYR A 779 -4.49 6.83 -44.97
C TYR A 779 -5.31 6.12 -46.05
N LEU A 780 -6.59 5.88 -45.75
CA LEU A 780 -7.50 5.13 -46.61
C LEU A 780 -8.72 6.01 -46.95
N GLU A 781 -9.13 6.00 -48.20
CA GLU A 781 -10.43 6.56 -48.63
C GLU A 781 -11.31 5.49 -49.26
N ILE A 782 -12.60 5.56 -48.98
CA ILE A 782 -13.62 4.73 -49.63
C ILE A 782 -14.63 5.67 -50.25
N GLN A 783 -14.93 5.49 -51.53
CA GLN A 783 -15.87 6.35 -52.25
C GLN A 783 -16.95 5.51 -52.94
N TYR A 784 -18.16 6.04 -52.97
CA TYR A 784 -19.35 5.40 -53.53
C TYR A 784 -19.95 6.29 -54.62
N ASN A 785 -20.18 5.74 -55.81
CA ASN A 785 -20.66 6.52 -56.96
C ASN A 785 -22.05 6.13 -57.44
N ASP A 786 -22.34 4.83 -57.48
CA ASP A 786 -23.66 4.31 -57.87
C ASP A 786 -23.95 3.06 -57.02
N LEU A 787 -24.85 3.19 -56.05
CA LEU A 787 -25.24 2.09 -55.17
C LEU A 787 -26.71 1.72 -55.36
N SER A 788 -26.96 0.45 -55.70
CA SER A 788 -28.32 -0.07 -55.87
C SER A 788 -28.96 -0.46 -54.54
N VAL A 789 -28.17 -0.96 -53.58
CA VAL A 789 -28.64 -1.39 -52.26
C VAL A 789 -27.64 -0.99 -51.17
N THR A 790 -28.11 -0.39 -50.07
CA THR A 790 -27.22 0.13 -49.00
C THR A 790 -27.46 -0.53 -47.63
N ASN A 791 -28.27 -1.59 -47.58
CA ASN A 791 -28.75 -2.22 -46.34
C ASN A 791 -28.39 -3.71 -46.18
N SER A 792 -27.44 -4.23 -46.96
CA SER A 792 -27.05 -5.66 -46.94
C SER A 792 -25.53 -5.88 -46.79
N SER A 793 -24.74 -4.81 -46.74
CA SER A 793 -23.27 -4.91 -46.73
C SER A 793 -22.66 -4.67 -45.35
N THR A 794 -21.40 -5.12 -45.19
CA THR A 794 -20.51 -4.70 -44.10
C THR A 794 -19.52 -3.66 -44.62
N VAL A 795 -19.40 -2.54 -43.90
CA VAL A 795 -18.41 -1.48 -44.18
C VAL A 795 -17.57 -1.19 -42.94
N GLY A 796 -16.24 -1.19 -43.08
CA GLY A 796 -15.32 -0.91 -41.99
C GLY A 796 -13.91 -1.48 -42.18
N ILE A 797 -13.12 -1.50 -41.09
CA ILE A 797 -11.76 -2.04 -41.05
C ILE A 797 -11.55 -2.91 -39.81
N ASP A 798 -10.72 -3.95 -39.93
CA ASP A 798 -10.42 -4.90 -38.84
C ASP A 798 -8.92 -5.22 -38.82
N ALA A 799 -8.29 -5.18 -37.64
CA ALA A 799 -6.91 -5.63 -37.45
C ALA A 799 -6.79 -7.17 -37.55
N GLY A 800 -7.89 -7.89 -37.35
CA GLY A 800 -7.98 -9.34 -37.50
C GLY A 800 -7.41 -10.15 -36.34
N ASP A 801 -6.89 -9.50 -35.30
CA ASP A 801 -6.32 -10.11 -34.08
C ASP A 801 -7.02 -9.65 -32.79
N GLY A 802 -8.08 -8.85 -32.92
CA GLY A 802 -8.84 -8.28 -31.79
C GLY A 802 -8.20 -7.05 -31.17
N SER A 803 -7.08 -6.56 -31.71
CA SER A 803 -6.38 -5.41 -31.16
C SER A 803 -6.91 -4.05 -31.63
N GLY A 804 -7.82 -4.02 -32.62
CA GLY A 804 -8.45 -2.81 -33.14
C GLY A 804 -9.42 -3.10 -34.29
N TYR A 805 -10.55 -2.39 -34.33
CA TYR A 805 -11.54 -2.48 -35.41
C TYR A 805 -12.48 -1.27 -35.43
N LEU A 806 -13.06 -0.97 -36.60
CA LEU A 806 -14.12 0.02 -36.78
C LEU A 806 -15.19 -0.51 -37.73
N GLN A 807 -16.45 -0.43 -37.32
CA GLN A 807 -17.60 -0.73 -38.16
C GLN A 807 -18.36 0.55 -38.48
N TYR A 808 -18.46 0.89 -39.77
CA TYR A 808 -19.24 2.02 -40.25
C TYR A 808 -20.69 1.63 -40.56
N ALA A 809 -20.88 0.45 -41.15
CA ALA A 809 -22.22 -0.07 -41.44
C ALA A 809 -22.24 -1.61 -41.38
N TYR A 810 -23.38 -2.16 -40.94
CA TYR A 810 -23.71 -3.56 -41.09
C TYR A 810 -25.20 -3.72 -41.38
N ASN A 811 -25.55 -4.26 -42.54
CA ASN A 811 -26.94 -4.49 -42.97
C ASN A 811 -27.84 -3.26 -42.81
N GLY A 812 -27.32 -2.09 -43.18
CA GLY A 812 -28.04 -0.81 -43.08
C GLY A 812 -28.19 -0.27 -41.66
N SER A 813 -27.58 -0.91 -40.67
CA SER A 813 -27.40 -0.35 -39.33
C SER A 813 -26.12 0.47 -39.28
N TYR A 814 -26.24 1.70 -38.77
CA TYR A 814 -25.16 2.69 -38.68
C TYR A 814 -24.96 3.09 -37.21
N PRO A 815 -23.72 3.30 -36.74
CA PRO A 815 -23.46 4.02 -35.50
C PRO A 815 -24.08 5.41 -35.51
N SER A 816 -24.37 5.97 -34.32
CA SER A 816 -25.06 7.26 -34.17
C SER A 816 -24.36 8.46 -34.83
N HIS A 817 -23.08 8.35 -35.13
CA HIS A 817 -22.26 9.38 -35.80
C HIS A 817 -22.12 9.18 -37.33
N ALA A 818 -22.61 8.08 -37.90
CA ALA A 818 -22.37 7.73 -39.30
C ALA A 818 -23.57 8.13 -40.18
N SER A 819 -23.31 8.84 -41.27
CA SER A 819 -24.32 9.13 -42.28
C SER A 819 -24.59 7.91 -43.18
N PRO A 820 -25.84 7.65 -43.60
CA PRO A 820 -26.14 6.53 -44.49
C PRO A 820 -25.32 6.53 -45.79
N LEU A 821 -24.98 5.34 -46.28
CA LEU A 821 -24.39 5.16 -47.60
C LEU A 821 -25.37 5.64 -48.67
N GLN A 822 -24.84 6.34 -49.67
CA GLN A 822 -25.55 6.87 -50.82
C GLN A 822 -24.54 7.25 -51.90
N ASP A 823 -25.01 7.51 -53.11
CA ASP A 823 -24.19 8.05 -54.19
C ASP A 823 -23.50 9.34 -53.74
N GLY A 824 -22.21 9.45 -54.04
CA GLY A 824 -21.39 10.58 -53.64
C GLY A 824 -20.97 10.57 -52.16
N ARG A 825 -21.22 9.50 -51.40
CA ARG A 825 -20.63 9.30 -50.06
C ARG A 825 -19.13 9.05 -50.20
N ALA A 826 -18.34 9.65 -49.32
CA ALA A 826 -16.92 9.35 -49.17
C ALA A 826 -16.57 9.18 -47.68
N LEU A 827 -15.72 8.19 -47.37
CA LEU A 827 -15.27 7.85 -46.03
C LEU A 827 -13.75 7.94 -45.95
N GLY A 828 -13.25 8.67 -44.97
CA GLY A 828 -11.83 8.82 -44.70
C GLY A 828 -11.49 8.02 -43.45
N ILE A 829 -10.48 7.15 -43.53
CA ILE A 829 -10.09 6.27 -42.43
C ILE A 829 -8.62 6.46 -42.10
N ALA A 830 -8.34 6.87 -40.86
CA ALA A 830 -6.99 7.23 -40.44
C ALA A 830 -6.76 6.96 -38.94
N ALA A 831 -5.57 6.42 -38.60
CA ALA A 831 -5.09 6.28 -37.21
C ALA A 831 -4.70 7.61 -36.53
N SER A 832 -4.83 8.72 -37.25
CA SER A 832 -4.55 10.09 -36.84
C SER A 832 -4.96 11.07 -37.94
N GLN A 833 -5.26 12.35 -37.61
CA GLN A 833 -5.56 13.40 -38.60
C GLN A 833 -4.53 13.46 -39.74
N ILE A 834 -5.01 13.73 -40.95
CA ILE A 834 -4.20 14.07 -42.12
C ILE A 834 -3.34 15.29 -41.74
N LEU A 835 -2.02 15.22 -41.95
CA LEU A 835 -1.07 16.31 -41.68
C LEU A 835 -1.33 17.48 -42.65
N GLY A 836 -2.36 18.25 -42.36
CA GLY A 836 -2.67 19.53 -42.98
C GLY A 836 -2.79 20.61 -41.91
N GLY A 837 -1.82 20.70 -40.98
CA GLY A 837 -1.80 21.75 -39.98
C GLY A 837 -0.42 21.89 -39.35
N THR A 838 0.23 23.02 -39.56
CA THR A 838 1.44 23.36 -38.80
C THR A 838 0.97 23.82 -37.42
N PRO A 839 1.41 23.22 -36.29
CA PRO A 839 1.17 23.83 -34.98
C PRO A 839 1.78 25.23 -35.01
N GLN A 840 1.02 26.26 -34.61
CA GLN A 840 1.51 27.64 -34.56
C GLN A 840 1.35 28.15 -33.14
N PHE A 841 2.45 28.20 -32.42
CA PHE A 841 2.48 28.63 -31.05
C PHE A 841 2.70 30.15 -30.95
N ALA A 842 1.82 30.83 -30.22
CA ALA A 842 1.94 32.25 -29.96
C ALA A 842 1.63 32.57 -28.50
N VAL A 843 2.27 33.61 -27.98
CA VAL A 843 1.95 34.20 -26.67
C VAL A 843 1.22 35.51 -26.95
N ALA A 844 0.00 35.67 -26.41
CA ALA A 844 -0.79 36.88 -26.69
C ALA A 844 -0.16 38.15 -26.09
N ASN A 845 0.65 37.98 -25.04
CA ASN A 845 1.43 39.01 -24.36
C ASN A 845 2.91 38.58 -24.24
N PRO A 846 3.70 38.67 -25.34
CA PRO A 846 5.09 38.18 -25.37
C PRO A 846 6.04 39.03 -24.51
N SER A 847 5.60 40.21 -24.08
CA SER A 847 6.22 40.99 -23.02
C SER A 847 5.20 41.28 -21.93
N LEU A 848 5.62 41.17 -20.68
CA LEU A 848 4.78 41.40 -19.51
C LEU A 848 5.41 42.50 -18.66
N ASN A 849 4.77 43.66 -18.62
CA ASN A 849 5.17 44.78 -17.78
C ASN A 849 4.39 44.72 -16.48
N VAL A 850 5.07 44.31 -15.42
CA VAL A 850 4.49 44.19 -14.09
C VAL A 850 5.11 45.19 -13.15
N VAL A 851 4.27 45.70 -12.27
CA VAL A 851 4.62 46.74 -11.33
C VAL A 851 4.39 46.16 -9.94
N VAL A 852 5.48 45.92 -9.20
CA VAL A 852 5.43 45.19 -7.92
C VAL A 852 5.78 46.15 -6.79
N PRO A 853 4.79 46.55 -5.96
CA PRO A 853 5.06 47.35 -4.76
C PRO A 853 6.04 46.68 -3.79
N PRO A 854 6.88 47.45 -3.06
CA PRO A 854 7.80 46.94 -2.06
C PRO A 854 7.07 46.11 -1.00
N GLY A 855 7.57 44.89 -0.75
CA GLY A 855 6.97 43.98 0.23
C GLY A 855 5.65 43.32 -0.21
N SER A 856 5.21 43.52 -1.45
CA SER A 856 3.99 42.89 -1.98
C SER A 856 4.31 41.74 -2.93
N VAL A 857 3.36 40.79 -3.03
CA VAL A 857 3.34 39.72 -4.03
C VAL A 857 2.26 40.07 -5.04
N LEU A 858 2.60 40.01 -6.33
CA LEU A 858 1.65 40.26 -7.42
C LEU A 858 1.32 38.94 -8.14
N ASP A 859 0.03 38.68 -8.28
CA ASP A 859 -0.50 37.61 -9.13
C ASP A 859 -0.91 38.22 -10.49
N THR A 860 -0.36 37.67 -11.56
CA THR A 860 -0.57 38.08 -12.96
C THR A 860 -0.66 36.84 -13.85
N SER A 861 -0.83 36.96 -15.17
CA SER A 861 -0.87 35.81 -16.07
C SER A 861 -0.28 36.09 -17.45
N ILE A 862 0.10 35.01 -18.14
CA ILE A 862 0.38 35.00 -19.58
C ILE A 862 -0.67 34.15 -20.30
N ILE A 863 -0.98 34.53 -21.54
CA ILE A 863 -1.96 33.83 -22.36
C ILE A 863 -1.21 33.10 -23.47
N LEU A 864 -1.25 31.78 -23.41
CA LEU A 864 -0.73 30.92 -24.48
C LEU A 864 -1.84 30.66 -25.48
N ARG A 865 -1.52 30.77 -26.78
CA ARG A 865 -2.44 30.56 -27.88
C ARG A 865 -1.85 29.56 -28.86
N ASN A 866 -2.68 28.64 -29.31
CA ASN A 866 -2.37 27.83 -30.47
C ASN A 866 -3.18 28.39 -31.65
N ASN A 867 -2.49 29.07 -32.57
CA ASN A 867 -3.09 29.65 -33.78
C ASN A 867 -3.00 28.69 -34.98
N GLY A 868 -2.46 27.48 -34.77
CA GLY A 868 -2.31 26.47 -35.81
C GLY A 868 -3.31 25.33 -35.64
N ASP A 869 -3.34 24.48 -36.65
CA ASP A 869 -4.40 23.48 -36.81
C ASP A 869 -4.00 22.11 -36.21
N ALA A 870 -2.87 22.05 -35.48
CA ALA A 870 -2.39 20.88 -34.73
C ALA A 870 -2.07 21.25 -33.27
N ALA A 871 -2.25 20.32 -32.33
CA ALA A 871 -2.09 20.61 -30.90
C ALA A 871 -0.65 21.01 -30.56
N VAL A 872 -0.50 22.08 -29.77
CA VAL A 872 0.80 22.54 -29.27
C VAL A 872 0.97 22.04 -27.84
N ALA A 873 1.88 21.10 -27.62
CA ALA A 873 2.38 20.81 -26.29
C ALA A 873 3.33 21.93 -25.88
N TYR A 874 3.19 22.45 -24.66
CA TYR A 874 4.11 23.41 -24.08
C TYR A 874 4.67 22.86 -22.77
N ALA A 875 5.91 23.21 -22.48
CA ALA A 875 6.55 23.00 -21.20
C ALA A 875 7.30 24.28 -20.85
N PHE A 876 7.18 24.70 -19.61
CA PHE A 876 8.15 25.60 -19.02
C PHE A 876 9.37 24.74 -18.66
N PRO A 877 10.50 24.82 -19.39
CA PRO A 877 11.74 24.26 -18.89
C PRO A 877 11.95 24.78 -17.46
N PRO A 878 12.24 23.91 -16.47
CA PRO A 878 12.61 24.39 -15.15
C PRO A 878 13.80 25.34 -15.29
N PRO A 879 13.86 26.46 -14.54
CA PRO A 879 15.08 27.25 -14.46
C PRO A 879 16.22 26.28 -14.11
N GLY A 880 17.19 26.13 -15.01
CA GLY A 880 18.05 24.95 -15.08
C GLY A 880 18.56 24.45 -13.72
N VAL A 881 18.12 23.27 -13.29
CA VAL A 881 18.60 22.61 -12.07
C VAL A 881 19.60 21.52 -12.46
N THR A 882 20.88 21.87 -12.42
CA THR A 882 22.01 20.97 -12.67
C THR A 882 22.48 20.25 -11.40
N SER A 883 23.33 19.22 -11.56
CA SER A 883 23.90 18.33 -10.53
C SER A 883 24.49 19.05 -9.30
N LEU A 884 25.01 18.33 -8.28
CA LEU A 884 25.69 18.92 -7.10
C LEU A 884 26.78 19.98 -7.41
N SER A 885 27.25 20.06 -8.66
CA SER A 885 28.09 21.14 -9.18
C SER A 885 27.42 22.54 -9.14
N SER A 886 26.09 22.61 -9.11
CA SER A 886 25.27 23.85 -9.15
C SER A 886 25.15 24.59 -7.81
N PHE A 887 25.49 23.93 -6.70
CA PHE A 887 25.54 24.60 -5.40
C PHE A 887 26.76 25.53 -5.33
N GLN A 888 26.62 26.69 -4.71
CA GLN A 888 27.72 27.50 -4.22
C GLN A 888 27.83 27.32 -2.72
N VAL A 889 29.08 27.24 -2.24
CA VAL A 889 29.39 27.07 -0.83
C VAL A 889 29.91 28.39 -0.32
N ALA A 890 29.21 28.98 0.63
CA ALA A 890 29.64 30.18 1.32
C ALA A 890 29.78 29.90 2.81
N ARG A 891 30.78 30.50 3.45
CA ARG A 891 31.09 30.30 4.87
C ARG A 891 31.02 31.60 5.63
N SER A 892 30.55 31.57 6.86
CA SER A 892 30.46 32.80 7.69
C SER A 892 31.81 33.45 7.99
N ASN A 893 32.89 32.66 7.99
CA ASN A 893 34.25 33.14 8.20
C ASN A 893 34.96 33.60 6.91
N GLN A 894 34.26 33.60 5.77
CA GLN A 894 34.76 34.11 4.49
C GLN A 894 34.24 35.53 4.26
N THR A 895 35.08 36.43 3.73
CA THR A 895 34.69 37.79 3.35
C THR A 895 33.51 37.74 2.37
N GLY A 896 32.38 38.38 2.73
CA GLY A 896 31.14 38.38 1.94
C GLY A 896 30.27 37.12 2.12
N GLY A 897 30.59 36.25 3.07
CA GLY A 897 29.80 35.07 3.42
C GLY A 897 28.56 35.39 4.28
N PRO A 898 27.68 34.40 4.49
CA PRO A 898 26.48 34.56 5.30
C PRO A 898 26.83 34.86 6.77
N PRO A 899 26.05 35.69 7.48
CA PRO A 899 26.27 35.86 8.92
C PRO A 899 26.08 34.53 9.64
N PHE A 900 26.88 34.31 10.69
CA PHE A 900 26.65 33.18 11.59
C PHE A 900 25.38 33.44 12.40
N GLU A 901 24.45 32.48 12.39
CA GLU A 901 23.22 32.53 13.16
C GLU A 901 22.87 31.11 13.62
N PHE A 902 22.75 30.91 14.93
CA PHE A 902 22.43 29.62 15.54
C PHE A 902 21.05 29.68 16.18
N PHE A 903 20.20 28.69 15.89
CA PHE A 903 18.81 28.66 16.33
C PHE A 903 18.58 27.55 17.32
N GLU A 904 18.75 27.81 18.62
CA GLU A 904 18.53 26.78 19.63
C GLU A 904 17.12 26.17 19.55
N ILE A 905 17.01 24.88 19.22
CA ILE A 905 15.73 24.17 19.15
C ILE A 905 15.56 23.11 20.24
N ALA A 906 16.52 22.86 21.13
CA ALA A 906 16.31 21.90 22.23
C ALA A 906 15.13 22.28 23.14
N GLY A 907 14.74 23.56 23.19
CA GLY A 907 13.59 24.06 23.97
C GLY A 907 12.25 24.09 23.23
N VAL A 908 12.23 24.00 21.90
CA VAL A 908 11.00 24.15 21.07
C VAL A 908 10.79 23.02 20.07
N GLY A 909 11.85 22.28 19.75
CA GLY A 909 11.87 21.15 18.84
C GLY A 909 11.44 19.85 19.50
N THR A 910 11.02 18.90 18.67
CA THR A 910 10.65 17.56 19.08
C THR A 910 11.90 16.68 19.14
N ASN A 911 12.13 16.00 20.26
CA ASN A 911 13.20 15.00 20.39
C ASN A 911 12.93 13.82 19.43
N THR A 912 13.94 13.38 18.68
CA THR A 912 13.79 12.31 17.69
C THR A 912 13.74 10.91 18.32
N GLY A 913 14.02 10.77 19.62
CA GLY A 913 14.02 9.48 20.33
C GLY A 913 15.28 8.65 20.11
N ILE A 914 16.26 9.15 19.35
CA ILE A 914 17.55 8.49 19.16
C ILE A 914 18.39 8.67 20.44
N VAL A 915 18.52 7.60 21.23
CA VAL A 915 19.19 7.62 22.54
C VAL A 915 20.41 6.70 22.63
N ARG A 916 20.71 5.95 21.56
CA ARG A 916 21.83 5.01 21.48
C ARG A 916 22.78 5.40 20.36
N ASP A 917 24.01 4.94 20.51
CA ASP A 917 25.02 4.95 19.46
C ASP A 917 24.53 4.20 18.20
N ASP A 918 25.12 4.50 17.05
CA ASP A 918 24.92 3.76 15.79
C ASP A 918 23.46 3.53 15.36
N THR A 919 22.57 4.48 15.69
CA THR A 919 21.13 4.33 15.48
C THR A 919 20.62 5.33 14.45
N THR A 920 19.73 4.87 13.56
CA THR A 920 19.03 5.72 12.58
C THR A 920 17.54 5.73 12.90
N SER A 921 16.89 6.90 12.82
CA SER A 921 15.45 7.05 13.02
C SER A 921 14.63 6.39 11.92
N ASP A 922 13.34 6.19 12.20
CA ASP A 922 12.34 6.02 11.15
C ASP A 922 12.27 7.28 10.25
N PRO A 923 11.78 7.15 9.00
CA PRO A 923 11.63 8.28 8.09
C PRO A 923 10.72 9.39 8.66
N HIS A 924 11.11 10.63 8.43
CA HIS A 924 10.38 11.83 8.84
C HIS A 924 9.89 12.58 7.60
N LEU A 925 8.60 12.94 7.60
CA LEU A 925 7.97 13.70 6.53
C LEU A 925 8.45 15.16 6.51
N LEU A 926 8.67 15.68 5.31
CA LEU A 926 8.84 17.10 5.04
C LEU A 926 7.48 17.73 4.69
N PRO A 927 7.22 18.97 5.13
CA PRO A 927 5.98 19.68 4.77
C PRO A 927 5.91 20.12 3.28
N TRP A 928 6.96 19.86 2.49
CA TRP A 928 7.05 20.16 1.05
C TRP A 928 7.97 19.13 0.37
N PHE A 929 7.91 19.08 -0.97
CA PHE A 929 8.87 18.36 -1.79
C PHE A 929 10.20 19.11 -1.85
N PHE A 930 11.22 18.58 -1.18
CA PHE A 930 12.55 19.17 -1.14
C PHE A 930 13.37 18.79 -2.39
N PRO A 931 13.85 19.77 -3.19
CA PRO A 931 14.66 19.49 -4.37
C PRO A 931 16.10 19.16 -3.98
N TYR A 932 16.60 17.99 -4.39
CA TYR A 932 17.97 17.55 -4.15
C TYR A 932 18.48 16.63 -5.27
N CYS A 933 19.66 16.92 -5.84
CA CYS A 933 20.34 16.10 -6.86
C CYS A 933 19.44 15.65 -8.03
N GLY A 934 18.66 16.59 -8.60
CA GLY A 934 17.79 16.30 -9.75
C GLY A 934 16.52 15.50 -9.41
N ARG A 935 16.21 15.31 -8.13
CA ARG A 935 15.01 14.64 -7.63
C ARG A 935 14.30 15.48 -6.57
N TYR A 936 13.07 15.11 -6.26
CA TYR A 936 12.28 15.70 -5.19
C TYR A 936 12.00 14.67 -4.11
N PHE A 937 12.18 15.04 -2.85
CA PHE A 937 12.00 14.17 -1.69
C PHE A 937 10.99 14.77 -0.72
N ASP A 938 10.08 13.95 -0.22
CA ASP A 938 9.06 14.30 0.78
C ASP A 938 9.36 13.73 2.17
N ARG A 939 10.45 12.97 2.33
CA ARG A 939 10.85 12.34 3.59
C ARG A 939 12.36 12.10 3.71
N PHE A 940 12.87 11.95 4.93
CA PHE A 940 14.29 11.65 5.22
C PHE A 940 14.48 10.90 6.55
N THR A 941 15.60 10.20 6.74
CA THR A 941 16.00 9.56 8.01
C THR A 941 17.13 10.34 8.70
N ILE A 942 17.24 10.25 10.03
CA ILE A 942 18.28 10.91 10.84
C ILE A 942 19.16 9.86 11.52
N CYS A 943 20.49 10.00 11.41
CA CYS A 943 21.45 9.11 12.08
C CYS A 943 22.06 9.76 13.33
N SER A 944 22.30 8.97 14.38
CA SER A 944 23.06 9.37 15.57
C SER A 944 24.40 9.99 15.19
N ASN A 945 25.03 9.43 14.16
CA ASN A 945 26.36 9.74 13.66
C ASN A 945 26.45 10.99 12.78
N GLY A 946 25.48 11.90 12.87
CA GLY A 946 25.62 13.28 12.36
C GLY A 946 25.37 13.46 10.86
N TYR A 947 24.51 12.62 10.26
CA TYR A 947 24.03 12.77 8.88
C TYR A 947 22.53 12.47 8.74
N ILE A 948 21.93 12.91 7.62
CA ILE A 948 20.59 12.51 7.17
C ILE A 948 20.64 11.89 5.77
N SER A 949 19.69 11.01 5.43
CA SER A 949 19.53 10.43 4.08
C SER A 949 18.08 10.51 3.59
N PHE A 950 17.91 10.80 2.30
CA PHE A 950 16.61 10.81 1.63
C PHE A 950 16.24 9.44 1.01
N THR A 951 17.14 8.45 1.00
CA THR A 951 16.90 7.17 0.27
C THR A 951 17.32 5.88 0.96
N SER A 952 18.13 5.87 2.03
CA SER A 952 18.47 4.59 2.70
C SER A 952 18.35 4.61 4.22
N CYS A 953 18.01 3.42 4.74
CA CYS A 953 17.91 3.05 6.14
C CYS A 953 18.91 1.90 6.42
N ARG A 954 19.84 2.13 7.36
CA ARG A 954 20.84 1.20 7.95
C ARG A 954 21.99 0.75 7.04
N SER A 955 23.14 1.41 7.12
CA SER A 955 24.42 0.74 6.80
C SER A 955 24.88 -0.07 8.01
N ALA A 956 25.48 -1.25 7.80
CA ALA A 956 25.94 -2.14 8.88
C ALA A 956 27.24 -1.66 9.59
N GLN A 957 27.70 -0.43 9.31
CA GLN A 957 28.99 0.12 9.79
C GLN A 957 28.88 1.62 10.07
N THR A 958 27.86 2.06 10.81
CA THR A 958 27.61 3.50 11.06
C THR A 958 28.71 4.16 11.89
N TYR A 959 29.45 3.42 12.72
CA TYR A 959 30.52 3.95 13.58
C TYR A 959 31.73 4.50 12.81
N PHE A 960 31.86 4.17 11.51
CA PHE A 960 32.97 4.62 10.69
C PHE A 960 32.49 5.59 9.61
N HIS A 961 33.11 6.77 9.56
CA HIS A 961 32.83 7.75 8.51
C HIS A 961 33.76 7.53 7.31
N TYR A 962 33.21 7.61 6.09
CA TYR A 962 33.94 7.42 4.83
C TYR A 962 34.02 8.72 4.03
N PRO A 963 34.97 8.87 3.10
CA PRO A 963 34.89 9.97 2.13
C PRO A 963 33.62 9.81 1.29
N LEU A 964 32.96 10.92 0.93
CA LEU A 964 31.72 10.90 0.14
C LEU A 964 31.91 10.35 -1.28
N SER A 965 33.16 10.22 -1.74
CA SER A 965 33.54 9.54 -2.98
C SER A 965 33.45 8.02 -2.90
N ASP A 966 33.28 7.45 -1.71
CA ASP A 966 33.12 6.01 -1.54
C ASP A 966 31.77 5.55 -2.09
N ILE A 967 31.72 4.35 -2.68
CA ILE A 967 30.52 3.79 -3.31
C ILE A 967 29.51 3.25 -2.31
N ARG A 968 29.86 3.16 -1.01
CA ARG A 968 28.97 2.64 0.04
C ARG A 968 27.98 3.69 0.53
N ASP A 969 26.85 3.24 1.05
CA ASP A 969 25.81 4.08 1.66
C ASP A 969 26.36 5.01 2.78
N PRO A 970 25.72 6.17 3.02
CA PRO A 970 24.39 6.56 2.55
C PRO A 970 24.40 7.34 1.22
N PHE A 971 23.52 6.97 0.28
CA PHE A 971 23.18 7.78 -0.90
C PHE A 971 22.11 8.83 -0.60
N ASN A 972 22.03 9.86 -1.46
CA ASN A 972 21.18 11.03 -1.30
C ASN A 972 21.22 11.58 0.14
N ALA A 973 22.43 11.92 0.60
CA ALA A 973 22.71 12.20 2.00
C ALA A 973 23.33 13.59 2.22
N LEU A 974 23.01 14.17 3.39
CA LEU A 974 23.59 15.41 3.89
C LEU A 974 24.38 15.08 5.16
N SER A 975 25.68 15.38 5.14
CA SER A 975 26.59 15.09 6.25
C SER A 975 27.12 16.41 6.84
N PRO A 976 26.39 17.05 7.78
CA PRO A 976 26.91 18.21 8.51
C PRO A 976 28.11 17.83 9.39
N TYR A 977 28.09 16.68 10.06
CA TYR A 977 29.22 16.22 10.86
C TYR A 977 29.19 14.71 11.00
N TRP A 978 29.52 13.98 9.92
CA TRP A 978 29.50 12.54 9.97
C TRP A 978 30.71 12.01 10.74
N ASN A 979 30.45 11.44 11.92
CA ASN A 979 31.41 10.89 12.86
C ASN A 979 30.74 9.85 13.77
N ASP A 980 31.52 9.13 14.55
CA ASP A 980 31.10 8.18 15.58
C ASP A 980 30.52 8.93 16.81
N LEU A 981 29.23 9.24 16.78
CA LEU A 981 28.54 10.09 17.75
C LEU A 981 27.52 9.29 18.55
N ASP A 982 27.61 9.42 19.87
CA ASP A 982 26.85 8.60 20.80
C ASP A 982 25.96 9.46 21.71
N PRO A 983 24.65 9.55 21.42
CA PRO A 983 23.67 10.22 22.28
C PRO A 983 23.62 9.67 23.71
N SER A 984 23.95 8.39 23.93
CA SER A 984 23.92 7.78 25.26
C SER A 984 24.97 8.36 26.21
N ARG A 985 26.03 8.96 25.66
CA ARG A 985 27.10 9.61 26.42
C ARG A 985 26.83 11.07 26.76
N GLY A 986 25.78 11.66 26.20
CA GLY A 986 25.33 13.01 26.47
C GLY A 986 24.90 13.76 25.22
N GLY A 987 23.90 14.63 25.39
CA GLY A 987 23.24 15.34 24.30
C GLY A 987 21.94 14.66 23.85
N ALA A 988 21.30 15.24 22.84
CA ALA A 988 20.09 14.69 22.21
C ALA A 988 19.96 15.24 20.79
N ILE A 989 19.07 14.64 19.99
CA ILE A 989 18.80 15.06 18.63
C ILE A 989 17.36 15.58 18.53
N PHE A 990 17.20 16.78 18.01
CA PHE A 990 15.92 17.48 17.90
C PHE A 990 15.58 17.80 16.45
N LYS A 991 14.29 17.89 16.15
CA LYS A 991 13.76 18.40 14.88
C LYS A 991 12.70 19.47 15.13
N TYR A 992 12.65 20.48 14.26
CA TYR A 992 11.67 21.56 14.36
C TYR A 992 11.33 22.12 13.00
N TYR A 993 10.04 22.27 12.72
CA TYR A 993 9.56 22.97 11.53
C TYR A 993 9.15 24.41 11.91
N ASP A 994 9.98 25.38 11.51
CA ASP A 994 9.70 26.81 11.69
C ASP A 994 8.78 27.27 10.56
N GLN A 995 7.47 27.06 10.74
CA GLN A 995 6.42 27.41 9.76
C GLN A 995 6.49 28.87 9.31
N ASN A 996 6.84 29.78 10.22
CA ASN A 996 6.88 31.22 9.94
C ASN A 996 8.05 31.62 9.03
N ARG A 997 9.13 30.82 9.01
CA ARG A 997 10.32 31.05 8.19
C ARG A 997 10.54 29.97 7.11
N ASP A 998 9.57 29.08 6.95
CA ASP A 998 9.52 28.05 5.92
C ASP A 998 10.82 27.23 5.81
N ARG A 999 11.29 26.75 6.96
CA ARG A 999 12.53 25.97 7.07
C ARG A 999 12.40 24.83 8.08
N PHE A 1000 13.08 23.74 7.81
CA PHE A 1000 13.13 22.56 8.66
C PHE A 1000 14.51 22.45 9.30
N ILE A 1001 14.57 22.39 10.63
CA ILE A 1001 15.81 22.40 11.41
C ILE A 1001 16.00 21.03 12.06
N ILE A 1002 17.17 20.43 11.88
CA ILE A 1002 17.63 19.24 12.62
C ILE A 1002 18.84 19.67 13.45
N GLU A 1003 18.82 19.39 14.75
CA GLU A 1003 19.89 19.75 15.68
C GLU A 1003 20.43 18.53 16.43
N TRP A 1004 21.75 18.35 16.40
CA TRP A 1004 22.47 17.48 17.34
C TRP A 1004 22.97 18.36 18.48
N TYR A 1005 22.27 18.35 19.60
CA TYR A 1005 22.50 19.23 20.74
C TYR A 1005 23.41 18.57 21.77
N GLN A 1006 24.54 19.20 22.09
CA GLN A 1006 25.55 18.73 23.06
C GLN A 1006 26.03 17.27 22.85
N ILE A 1007 25.97 16.76 21.62
CA ILE A 1007 26.29 15.39 21.26
C ILE A 1007 27.80 15.11 21.44
N ARG A 1008 28.14 13.93 21.97
CA ARG A 1008 29.52 13.53 22.23
C ARG A 1008 30.00 12.46 21.26
N ARG A 1009 31.32 12.42 21.04
CA ARG A 1009 31.97 11.36 20.28
C ARG A 1009 32.13 10.11 21.15
N TYR A 1010 32.03 8.94 20.53
CA TYR A 1010 32.28 7.67 21.21
C TYR A 1010 33.75 7.53 21.67
N SER A 1011 34.72 7.93 20.86
CA SER A 1011 36.16 7.76 21.16
C SER A 1011 36.79 8.88 22.02
N SER A 1012 35.98 9.71 22.67
CA SER A 1012 36.31 10.97 23.40
C SER A 1012 36.32 12.24 22.54
N GLY A 1013 35.81 13.34 23.11
CA GLY A 1013 35.53 14.61 22.41
C GLY A 1013 34.04 15.00 22.50
N GLY A 1014 33.74 16.30 22.42
CA GLY A 1014 32.41 16.85 22.69
C GLY A 1014 32.32 17.52 24.07
N PRO A 1015 31.21 18.22 24.39
CA PRO A 1015 29.97 18.28 23.61
C PRO A 1015 30.12 19.07 22.30
N ASN A 1016 29.43 18.63 21.25
CA ASN A 1016 29.30 19.31 19.97
C ASN A 1016 27.84 19.66 19.75
N THR A 1017 27.56 20.86 19.27
CA THR A 1017 26.19 21.34 19.00
C THR A 1017 26.16 21.91 17.59
N PHE A 1018 25.43 21.26 16.69
CA PHE A 1018 25.37 21.63 15.28
C PHE A 1018 24.02 21.29 14.64
N GLN A 1019 23.71 21.94 13.52
CA GLN A 1019 22.43 21.87 12.85
C GLN A 1019 22.56 21.60 11.35
N CYS A 1020 21.54 20.96 10.79
CA CYS A 1020 21.24 20.90 9.37
C CYS A 1020 19.89 21.56 9.13
N ILE A 1021 19.86 22.61 8.31
CA ILE A 1021 18.65 23.38 8.01
C ILE A 1021 18.31 23.23 6.52
N LEU A 1022 17.07 22.81 6.25
CA LEU A 1022 16.52 22.67 4.91
C LEU A 1022 15.52 23.78 4.64
N TYR A 1023 15.65 24.45 3.49
CA TYR A 1023 14.72 25.46 3.03
C TYR A 1023 13.92 24.94 1.84
N ARG A 1024 12.69 25.44 1.66
CA ARG A 1024 11.80 25.03 0.57
C ARG A 1024 12.44 25.15 -0.82
N ASP A 1025 13.34 26.10 -0.99
CA ASP A 1025 14.00 26.40 -2.26
C ASP A 1025 15.24 25.54 -2.57
N GLY A 1026 15.52 24.52 -1.76
CA GLY A 1026 16.69 23.66 -1.91
C GLY A 1026 17.97 24.24 -1.33
N LYS A 1027 17.93 25.44 -0.71
CA LYS A 1027 19.07 25.94 0.08
C LYS A 1027 19.25 25.04 1.31
N ILE A 1028 20.51 24.75 1.63
CA ILE A 1028 20.91 23.92 2.77
C ILE A 1028 21.90 24.71 3.61
N GLU A 1029 21.77 24.67 4.93
CA GLU A 1029 22.75 25.26 5.85
C GLU A 1029 23.22 24.24 6.88
N PHE A 1030 24.54 24.14 7.04
CA PHE A 1030 25.17 23.46 8.16
C PHE A 1030 25.67 24.52 9.13
N VAL A 1031 25.14 24.51 10.35
CA VAL A 1031 25.43 25.54 11.37
C VAL A 1031 26.12 24.88 12.55
N TYR A 1032 27.30 25.37 12.93
CA TYR A 1032 28.12 24.82 13.99
C TYR A 1032 28.15 25.82 15.15
N GLY A 1033 27.44 25.50 16.22
CA GLY A 1033 27.40 26.31 17.45
C GLY A 1033 28.64 26.04 18.28
N THR A 1034 28.49 25.26 19.35
CA THR A 1034 29.62 24.87 20.20
C THR A 1034 30.28 23.61 19.64
N MET A 1035 31.49 23.70 19.09
CA MET A 1035 32.26 22.54 18.63
C MET A 1035 33.52 22.35 19.49
N SER A 1036 33.82 21.10 19.85
CA SER A 1036 35.01 20.76 20.63
C SER A 1036 36.30 20.82 19.79
N PRO A 1037 37.50 21.09 20.34
CA PRO A 1037 38.70 21.38 19.55
C PRO A 1037 39.22 20.27 18.60
N SER A 1038 38.82 19.01 18.80
CA SER A 1038 39.29 17.87 18.00
C SER A 1038 38.32 17.51 16.87
N LEU A 1039 38.28 18.33 15.81
CA LEU A 1039 37.34 18.22 14.68
C LEU A 1039 37.92 17.57 13.42
N THR A 1040 39.15 17.07 13.51
CA THR A 1040 39.90 16.52 12.37
C THR A 1040 39.50 15.12 11.96
N TYR A 1041 38.51 14.49 12.61
CA TYR A 1041 38.07 13.12 12.32
C TYR A 1041 36.58 13.13 12.02
N CYS A 1042 36.19 13.55 10.82
CA CYS A 1042 34.80 13.56 10.36
C CYS A 1042 34.72 13.67 8.83
N THR A 1043 33.54 13.41 8.27
CA THR A 1043 33.17 13.72 6.89
C THR A 1043 32.12 14.83 6.87
N VAL A 1044 32.32 15.84 6.01
CA VAL A 1044 31.37 16.96 5.81
C VAL A 1044 31.10 17.16 4.32
N GLY A 1045 29.83 17.21 3.93
CA GLY A 1045 29.44 17.52 2.56
C GLY A 1045 28.09 16.93 2.13
N LEU A 1046 27.89 16.89 0.80
CA LEU A 1046 26.66 16.45 0.13
C LEU A 1046 26.95 15.21 -0.74
N LYS A 1047 26.09 14.20 -0.71
CA LYS A 1047 26.16 13.03 -1.60
C LYS A 1047 24.83 12.81 -2.32
N GLY A 1048 24.87 12.57 -3.62
CA GLY A 1048 23.73 12.36 -4.50
C GLY A 1048 23.39 10.88 -4.68
N GLY A 1049 22.70 10.56 -5.78
CA GLY A 1049 22.10 9.23 -6.00
C GLY A 1049 23.02 8.21 -6.65
N GLY A 1050 24.19 8.63 -7.14
CA GLY A 1050 25.19 7.77 -7.77
C GLY A 1050 26.59 7.90 -7.13
N PRO A 1051 27.48 6.91 -7.35
CA PRO A 1051 28.81 6.86 -6.71
C PRO A 1051 29.77 7.99 -7.11
N THR A 1052 29.47 8.72 -8.19
CA THR A 1052 30.27 9.85 -8.70
C THR A 1052 29.65 11.22 -8.39
N GLU A 1053 28.46 11.26 -7.78
CA GLU A 1053 27.74 12.49 -7.48
C GLU A 1053 27.94 12.87 -6.02
N TYR A 1054 28.99 13.63 -5.71
CA TYR A 1054 29.24 14.13 -4.36
C TYR A 1054 29.91 15.51 -4.38
N ARG A 1055 29.78 16.22 -3.27
CA ARG A 1055 30.49 17.47 -2.97
C ARG A 1055 31.04 17.40 -1.56
N GLN A 1056 32.28 16.96 -1.44
CA GLN A 1056 32.97 16.84 -0.17
C GLN A 1056 33.65 18.15 0.23
N LEU A 1057 33.36 18.65 1.43
CA LEU A 1057 34.03 19.81 2.01
C LEU A 1057 35.19 19.42 2.92
N SER A 1058 35.03 18.33 3.67
CA SER A 1058 36.05 17.80 4.57
C SER A 1058 35.96 16.29 4.65
N TYR A 1059 37.13 15.64 4.71
CA TYR A 1059 37.30 14.25 5.15
C TYR A 1059 38.63 14.18 5.91
N ASN A 1060 38.55 13.96 7.22
CA ASN A 1060 39.72 13.93 8.09
C ASN A 1060 40.61 15.19 8.03
N GLN A 1061 40.01 16.37 7.85
CA GLN A 1061 40.71 17.65 7.77
C GLN A 1061 40.28 18.60 8.89
N ASN A 1062 41.17 19.53 9.27
CA ASN A 1062 40.83 20.62 10.17
C ASN A 1062 40.02 21.69 9.40
N TYR A 1063 38.70 21.54 9.36
CA TYR A 1063 37.82 22.36 8.55
C TYR A 1063 36.72 23.06 9.36
N LEU A 1064 36.22 22.41 10.41
CA LEU A 1064 35.15 22.93 11.26
C LEU A 1064 35.71 23.71 12.45
N GLN A 1065 34.90 24.62 12.97
CA GLN A 1065 35.15 25.38 14.20
C GLN A 1065 33.80 25.82 14.78
N SER A 1066 33.78 26.28 16.04
CA SER A 1066 32.61 26.96 16.59
C SER A 1066 32.31 28.23 15.81
N ASP A 1067 31.05 28.66 15.88
CA ASP A 1067 30.55 29.88 15.25
C ASP A 1067 30.74 29.91 13.72
N LEU A 1068 30.68 28.72 13.10
CA LEU A 1068 30.76 28.55 11.65
C LEU A 1068 29.38 28.25 11.07
N LEU A 1069 29.01 28.92 10.00
CA LEU A 1069 27.88 28.56 9.16
C LEU A 1069 28.40 28.25 7.75
N ILE A 1070 27.96 27.14 7.19
CA ILE A 1070 28.21 26.74 5.81
C ILE A 1070 26.88 26.72 5.08
N ARG A 1071 26.72 27.61 4.10
CA ARG A 1071 25.54 27.70 3.26
C ARG A 1071 25.82 27.09 1.90
N PHE A 1072 24.97 26.15 1.50
CA PHE A 1072 24.86 25.66 0.15
C PHE A 1072 23.67 26.37 -0.50
N SER A 1073 23.96 27.36 -1.34
CA SER A 1073 22.95 28.10 -2.09
C SER A 1073 23.10 27.78 -3.56
N ARG A 1074 22.00 27.60 -4.27
CA ARG A 1074 22.05 27.42 -5.71
C ARG A 1074 22.20 28.79 -6.38
N THR A 1075 23.02 28.90 -7.43
CA THR A 1075 23.33 30.19 -8.10
C THR A 1075 22.14 30.86 -8.77
N ASP A 1076 21.02 30.14 -8.92
CA ASP A 1076 19.77 30.59 -9.54
C ASP A 1076 18.81 31.27 -8.54
N THR A 1077 19.14 31.36 -7.25
CA THR A 1077 18.18 31.74 -6.19
C THR A 1077 18.14 33.21 -5.78
N ALA A 1078 19.00 34.10 -6.30
CA ALA A 1078 19.12 35.50 -5.87
C ALA A 1078 18.36 36.53 -6.73
N ALA A 1079 17.64 36.12 -7.78
CA ALA A 1079 16.81 37.02 -8.58
C ALA A 1079 15.33 36.91 -8.17
N THR A 1080 14.57 37.99 -8.40
CA THR A 1080 13.10 38.03 -8.33
C THR A 1080 12.52 36.71 -8.84
N ARG A 1081 11.73 36.01 -8.00
CA ARG A 1081 11.23 34.69 -8.38
C ARG A 1081 9.88 34.80 -9.03
N LEU A 1082 9.81 34.32 -10.26
CA LEU A 1082 8.57 33.95 -10.91
C LEU A 1082 8.20 32.54 -10.44
N ILE A 1083 7.09 32.43 -9.71
CA ILE A 1083 6.53 31.15 -9.29
C ILE A 1083 5.32 30.85 -10.17
N LEU A 1084 5.39 29.74 -10.90
CA LEU A 1084 4.24 29.16 -11.58
C LEU A 1084 3.38 28.47 -10.54
N THR A 1085 2.13 28.87 -10.40
CA THR A 1085 1.21 28.32 -9.40
C THR A 1085 0.41 27.12 -9.90
N GLN A 1086 0.53 26.76 -11.19
CA GLN A 1086 -0.05 25.57 -11.83
C GLN A 1086 0.93 24.91 -12.81
N ALA A 1087 0.59 23.70 -13.27
CA ALA A 1087 1.40 22.73 -14.03
C ALA A 1087 2.49 23.34 -14.96
N GLN A 1088 3.73 22.85 -14.81
CA GLN A 1088 4.90 23.30 -15.60
C GLN A 1088 4.90 22.81 -17.05
N GLN A 1089 3.90 22.03 -17.48
CA GLN A 1089 3.72 21.57 -18.85
C GLN A 1089 2.23 21.32 -19.12
N GLY A 1090 1.80 21.41 -20.37
CA GLY A 1090 0.41 21.25 -20.78
C GLY A 1090 0.24 21.19 -22.29
N ILE A 1091 -1.01 21.10 -22.76
CA ILE A 1091 -1.35 21.06 -24.18
C ILE A 1091 -2.36 22.16 -24.48
N VAL A 1092 -2.07 22.99 -25.49
CA VAL A 1092 -3.03 23.92 -26.09
C VAL A 1092 -3.54 23.30 -27.39
N ARG A 1093 -4.80 22.87 -27.38
CA ARG A 1093 -5.48 22.32 -28.58
C ARG A 1093 -5.53 23.36 -29.72
N PRO A 1094 -5.66 22.96 -31.00
CA PRO A 1094 -5.79 23.88 -32.13
C PRO A 1094 -6.80 25.00 -31.87
N MET A 1095 -6.47 26.23 -32.30
CA MET A 1095 -7.30 27.44 -32.19
C MET A 1095 -7.74 27.84 -30.76
N ASN A 1096 -7.22 27.20 -29.72
CA ASN A 1096 -7.55 27.49 -28.31
C ASN A 1096 -6.48 28.35 -27.62
N GLN A 1097 -6.86 28.87 -26.45
CA GLN A 1097 -5.96 29.60 -25.55
C GLN A 1097 -6.09 29.13 -24.11
N ILE A 1098 -5.00 29.23 -23.35
CA ILE A 1098 -4.99 28.92 -21.91
C ILE A 1098 -4.31 30.04 -21.13
N PHE A 1099 -4.81 30.30 -19.92
CA PHE A 1099 -4.21 31.22 -18.97
C PHE A 1099 -3.22 30.48 -18.09
N VAL A 1100 -1.98 30.97 -18.03
CA VAL A 1100 -0.98 30.46 -17.08
C VAL A 1100 -0.77 31.52 -15.99
N PRO A 1101 -1.20 31.26 -14.75
CA PRO A 1101 -1.02 32.19 -13.64
C PRO A 1101 0.46 32.24 -13.23
N LEU A 1102 0.94 33.46 -13.05
CA LEU A 1102 2.28 33.82 -12.63
C LEU A 1102 2.20 34.57 -11.31
N ARG A 1103 2.88 34.07 -10.29
CA ARG A 1103 3.08 34.78 -9.02
C ARG A 1103 4.49 35.34 -8.97
N ILE A 1104 4.63 36.65 -8.80
CA ILE A 1104 5.93 37.32 -8.73
C ILE A 1104 6.25 37.65 -7.28
N GLN A 1105 7.32 37.05 -6.76
CA GLN A 1105 7.85 37.33 -5.43
C GLN A 1105 9.10 38.20 -5.54
N ASN A 1106 8.99 39.44 -5.06
CA ASN A 1106 10.10 40.39 -5.02
C ASN A 1106 10.81 40.32 -3.66
N ASN A 1107 12.01 39.77 -3.62
CA ASN A 1107 12.74 39.56 -2.37
C ASN A 1107 13.87 40.57 -2.09
N SER A 1108 14.30 41.41 -3.06
CA SER A 1108 15.36 42.43 -2.84
C SER A 1108 15.70 43.30 -4.07
N MET A 1109 14.74 43.95 -4.73
CA MET A 1109 15.08 44.88 -5.81
C MET A 1109 15.48 46.27 -5.31
N ALA A 1110 16.54 46.85 -5.87
CA ALA A 1110 16.83 48.28 -5.79
C ALA A 1110 15.88 49.09 -6.71
N LEU A 1111 15.67 50.38 -6.44
CA LEU A 1111 14.84 51.27 -7.26
C LEU A 1111 15.27 51.24 -8.75
N GLY A 1112 14.38 50.80 -9.64
CA GLY A 1112 14.64 50.72 -11.08
C GLY A 1112 13.79 49.64 -11.80
N GLN A 1113 13.88 49.60 -13.13
CA GLN A 1113 13.31 48.52 -13.95
C GLN A 1113 14.31 47.37 -14.04
N THR A 1114 13.83 46.13 -13.87
CA THR A 1114 14.63 44.91 -14.11
C THR A 1114 13.90 44.03 -15.12
N VAL A 1115 14.67 43.40 -16.02
CA VAL A 1115 14.16 42.49 -17.04
C VAL A 1115 14.50 41.05 -16.66
N MET A 1116 13.52 40.15 -16.75
CA MET A 1116 13.68 38.71 -16.58
C MET A 1116 13.18 38.00 -17.84
N SER A 1117 13.80 36.88 -18.20
CA SER A 1117 13.40 36.07 -19.36
C SER A 1117 12.78 34.75 -18.91
N LEU A 1118 11.56 34.48 -19.35
CA LEU A 1118 10.91 33.18 -19.20
C LEU A 1118 10.95 32.47 -20.54
N ALA A 1119 11.49 31.25 -20.60
CA ALA A 1119 11.46 30.45 -21.81
C ALA A 1119 10.31 29.43 -21.73
N LEU A 1120 9.56 29.30 -22.83
CA LEU A 1120 8.57 28.25 -23.05
C LEU A 1120 9.10 27.34 -24.14
N ALA A 1121 9.25 26.05 -23.86
CA ALA A 1121 9.50 25.05 -24.89
C ALA A 1121 8.15 24.55 -25.43
N CYS A 1122 8.04 24.34 -26.73
CA CYS A 1122 6.84 23.79 -27.32
C CYS A 1122 7.14 22.79 -28.46
N SER A 1123 6.12 22.04 -28.84
CA SER A 1123 6.19 21.09 -29.97
C SER A 1123 6.04 21.75 -31.35
N ASP A 1124 5.96 23.09 -31.44
CA ASP A 1124 6.00 23.83 -32.72
C ASP A 1124 7.40 23.74 -33.32
N PRO A 1125 7.58 23.17 -34.53
CA PRO A 1125 8.88 22.97 -35.14
C PRO A 1125 9.53 24.28 -35.66
N LEU A 1126 8.76 25.36 -35.82
CA LEU A 1126 9.26 26.65 -36.31
C LEU A 1126 9.81 27.52 -35.18
N TRP A 1127 9.11 27.54 -34.04
CA TRP A 1127 9.51 28.31 -32.84
C TRP A 1127 9.46 27.43 -31.59
N PRO A 1128 10.36 26.43 -31.48
CA PRO A 1128 10.32 25.42 -30.42
C PRO A 1128 10.58 26.03 -29.03
N ILE A 1129 11.09 27.27 -28.98
CA ILE A 1129 11.24 28.03 -27.75
C ILE A 1129 10.73 29.46 -27.98
N VAL A 1130 9.77 29.90 -27.15
CA VAL A 1130 9.31 31.29 -27.13
C VAL A 1130 9.85 31.98 -25.88
N PRO A 1131 10.75 32.97 -26.02
CA PRO A 1131 11.21 33.78 -24.91
C PRO A 1131 10.17 34.88 -24.60
N ILE A 1132 9.73 34.94 -23.35
CA ILE A 1132 8.88 36.00 -22.83
C ILE A 1132 9.76 36.95 -22.00
N GLU A 1133 9.71 38.22 -22.36
CA GLU A 1133 10.39 39.28 -21.61
C GLU A 1133 9.46 39.81 -20.51
N VAL A 1134 9.84 39.64 -19.25
CA VAL A 1134 9.09 40.16 -18.11
C VAL A 1134 9.85 41.37 -17.56
N GLN A 1135 9.27 42.56 -17.71
CA GLN A 1135 9.81 43.76 -17.10
C GLN A 1135 9.12 44.00 -15.77
N VAL A 1136 9.91 44.05 -14.70
CA VAL A 1136 9.45 44.36 -13.34
C VAL A 1136 9.91 45.74 -12.96
N ALA A 1137 8.96 46.60 -12.62
CA ALA A 1137 9.24 47.88 -11.98
C ALA A 1137 8.83 47.82 -10.51
N ALA A 1138 9.72 48.22 -9.61
CA ALA A 1138 9.33 48.52 -8.23
C ALA A 1138 8.64 49.89 -8.19
N VAL A 1139 7.44 49.97 -7.62
CA VAL A 1139 6.80 51.28 -7.32
C VAL A 1139 7.39 51.82 -6.04
N PRO A 1140 7.62 53.13 -5.89
CA PRO A 1140 7.65 53.74 -4.57
C PRO A 1140 6.32 53.43 -3.82
N ASP A 1141 6.37 53.22 -2.51
CA ASP A 1141 5.20 52.94 -1.65
C ASP A 1141 3.96 53.83 -1.98
N PRO A 1142 2.76 53.27 -2.20
CA PRO A 1142 1.54 54.06 -2.43
C PRO A 1142 1.06 54.88 -1.21
N ALA A 1143 1.73 54.79 -0.07
CA ALA A 1143 1.48 55.69 1.08
C ALA A 1143 1.68 57.19 0.77
N ASP A 1144 2.30 57.56 -0.36
CA ASP A 1144 2.67 58.95 -0.68
C ASP A 1144 1.82 59.67 -1.75
N LEU A 1145 0.69 59.12 -2.20
CA LEU A 1145 -0.15 59.79 -3.20
C LEU A 1145 -1.64 59.64 -2.91
N GLN A 1146 -2.23 60.49 -2.04
CA GLN A 1146 -3.56 61.14 -2.19
C GLN A 1146 -3.80 62.20 -1.09
N LEU A 1147 -2.97 63.26 -1.04
CA LEU A 1147 -3.33 64.53 -0.40
C LEU A 1147 -3.83 65.48 -1.49
N ILE A 1148 -5.09 65.90 -1.41
CA ILE A 1148 -5.64 66.87 -2.37
C ILE A 1148 -5.62 68.25 -1.71
N ALA A 1149 -4.76 69.14 -2.21
CA ALA A 1149 -4.76 70.55 -1.85
C ALA A 1149 -5.67 71.30 -2.82
N ILE A 1150 -6.78 71.81 -2.32
CA ILE A 1150 -7.77 72.56 -3.10
C ILE A 1150 -7.61 74.04 -2.73
N PRO A 1151 -7.15 74.90 -3.66
CA PRO A 1151 -7.17 76.35 -3.48
C PRO A 1151 -8.62 76.83 -3.34
N GLN A 1152 -8.90 77.62 -2.33
CA GLN A 1152 -10.15 78.34 -2.13
C GLN A 1152 -9.86 79.86 -2.16
N PRO A 1153 -10.85 80.72 -2.40
CA PRO A 1153 -10.63 82.16 -2.49
C PRO A 1153 -9.95 82.80 -1.27
N ASP A 1154 -10.06 82.18 -0.09
CA ASP A 1154 -9.62 82.67 1.21
C ASP A 1154 -8.63 81.74 1.95
N GLY A 1155 -8.27 80.59 1.37
CA GLY A 1155 -7.30 79.66 1.97
C GLY A 1155 -7.01 78.42 1.14
N ILE A 1156 -6.16 77.54 1.65
CA ILE A 1156 -5.92 76.19 1.09
C ILE A 1156 -6.66 75.17 1.94
N ARG A 1157 -7.49 74.36 1.29
CA ARG A 1157 -8.17 73.23 1.92
C ARG A 1157 -7.41 71.94 1.64
N LEU A 1158 -6.99 71.26 2.70
CA LEU A 1158 -6.35 69.95 2.61
C LEU A 1158 -7.37 68.86 2.92
N VAL A 1159 -7.50 67.88 2.02
CA VAL A 1159 -8.42 66.74 2.16
C VAL A 1159 -7.63 65.44 2.02
N TRP A 1160 -7.82 64.54 3.00
CA TRP A 1160 -7.29 63.18 2.99
C TRP A 1160 -8.42 62.20 2.68
N ASN A 1161 -8.22 61.33 1.69
CA ASN A 1161 -9.13 60.23 1.42
C ASN A 1161 -8.55 58.94 2.02
N ARG A 1162 -9.11 58.52 3.16
CA ARG A 1162 -8.92 57.25 3.88
C ARG A 1162 -7.54 56.55 3.78
N LEU A 1163 -6.79 56.61 4.89
CA LEU A 1163 -5.73 55.66 5.22
C LEU A 1163 -5.92 55.12 6.65
N ALA A 1164 -5.44 53.91 6.90
CA ALA A 1164 -5.65 53.13 8.12
C ALA A 1164 -4.79 53.56 9.33
N SER A 1165 -4.14 54.73 9.31
CA SER A 1165 -3.32 55.23 10.42
C SER A 1165 -4.00 56.46 11.07
N PRO A 1166 -4.20 56.49 12.40
CA PRO A 1166 -5.16 57.43 12.99
C PRO A 1166 -4.65 58.85 13.28
N TYR A 1167 -3.37 59.23 13.08
CA TYR A 1167 -2.89 60.55 13.53
C TYR A 1167 -1.79 61.19 12.67
N TYR A 1168 -2.04 62.43 12.22
CA TYR A 1168 -1.08 63.29 11.50
C TYR A 1168 -0.85 64.64 12.20
N CYS A 1169 0.35 65.18 12.01
CA CYS A 1169 0.77 66.50 12.50
C CYS A 1169 1.05 67.40 11.29
N VAL A 1170 0.32 68.52 11.18
CA VAL A 1170 0.50 69.51 10.09
C VAL A 1170 1.21 70.74 10.63
N TYR A 1171 2.29 71.13 9.95
CA TYR A 1171 3.12 72.29 10.31
C TYR A 1171 3.02 73.34 9.21
N SER A 1172 2.66 74.57 9.60
CA SER A 1172 2.65 75.74 8.70
C SER A 1172 3.69 76.77 9.11
N GLY A 1173 4.55 77.20 8.18
CA GLY A 1173 5.44 78.36 8.32
C GLY A 1173 6.95 78.07 8.16
N LEU A 1174 7.68 79.05 7.62
CA LEU A 1174 9.15 79.15 7.59
C LEU A 1174 9.71 79.28 9.04
N PRO A 1175 11.02 79.02 9.29
CA PRO A 1175 11.52 78.79 10.64
C PRO A 1175 11.36 80.03 11.53
N GLY A 1176 10.46 79.95 12.51
CA GLY A 1176 10.22 81.02 13.49
C GLY A 1176 8.78 81.17 13.99
N GLY A 1177 7.79 80.56 13.34
CA GLY A 1177 6.39 80.57 13.81
C GLY A 1177 5.63 79.39 13.25
N VAL A 1178 5.56 78.31 14.02
CA VAL A 1178 4.87 77.08 13.62
C VAL A 1178 3.56 76.98 14.40
N ASN A 1179 2.44 77.11 13.70
CA ASN A 1179 1.16 76.63 14.25
C ASN A 1179 1.14 75.11 14.08
N ARG A 1180 1.19 74.38 15.20
CA ARG A 1180 1.09 72.92 15.23
C ARG A 1180 -0.37 72.54 15.39
N PHE A 1181 -0.92 71.85 14.40
CA PHE A 1181 -2.24 71.22 14.50
C PHE A 1181 -2.03 69.72 14.74
N GLU A 1182 -2.27 69.28 15.98
CA GLU A 1182 -2.18 67.87 16.38
C GLU A 1182 -3.57 67.22 16.40
N GLY A 1183 -3.64 65.97 15.95
CA GLY A 1183 -4.81 65.11 16.22
C GLY A 1183 -5.75 64.87 15.04
N ALA A 1184 -5.36 65.14 13.80
CA ALA A 1184 -6.23 64.88 12.64
C ALA A 1184 -6.31 63.37 12.32
N THR A 1185 -7.52 62.81 12.37
CA THR A 1185 -7.85 61.43 11.99
C THR A 1185 -8.31 61.35 10.53
N ALA A 1186 -8.47 60.13 10.01
CA ALA A 1186 -9.11 59.91 8.71
C ALA A 1186 -10.43 60.72 8.61
N ASP A 1187 -10.65 61.37 7.47
CA ASP A 1187 -11.79 62.26 7.14
C ASP A 1187 -11.75 63.70 7.70
N THR A 1188 -10.64 64.12 8.30
CA THR A 1188 -10.48 65.52 8.76
C THR A 1188 -10.19 66.47 7.59
N THR A 1189 -10.95 67.55 7.46
CA THR A 1189 -10.64 68.66 6.53
C THR A 1189 -9.96 69.79 7.28
N LEU A 1190 -8.79 70.23 6.83
CA LEU A 1190 -8.09 71.38 7.41
C LEU A 1190 -8.15 72.58 6.45
N LEU A 1191 -8.62 73.72 6.92
CA LEU A 1191 -8.61 74.98 6.16
C LEU A 1191 -7.52 75.89 6.72
N LEU A 1192 -6.59 76.29 5.85
CA LEU A 1192 -5.48 77.17 6.22
C LEU A 1192 -5.68 78.52 5.50
N PRO A 1193 -6.01 79.60 6.22
CA PRO A 1193 -6.27 80.89 5.59
C PRO A 1193 -5.00 81.45 4.95
N TYR A 1194 -5.15 82.12 3.81
CA TYR A 1194 -4.07 82.93 3.24
C TYR A 1194 -3.82 84.12 4.16
N GLY A 1195 -2.59 84.31 4.60
CA GLY A 1195 -2.16 85.56 5.21
C GLY A 1195 -1.18 86.23 4.27
N ASP A 1196 -1.61 87.35 3.70
CA ASP A 1196 -0.97 88.41 2.88
C ASP A 1196 0.23 88.12 1.93
N ASP A 1197 0.84 86.92 1.93
CA ASP A 1197 1.96 86.55 1.07
C ASP A 1197 1.69 85.22 0.34
N GLU A 1198 1.84 85.23 -0.99
CA GLU A 1198 1.36 84.20 -1.95
C GLU A 1198 2.08 82.83 -1.93
N TYR A 1199 3.02 82.58 -1.01
CA TYR A 1199 3.70 81.27 -0.93
C TYR A 1199 3.87 80.80 0.51
N ARG A 1200 2.94 79.96 1.00
CA ARG A 1200 3.13 79.17 2.22
C ARG A 1200 3.55 77.75 1.87
N CYS A 1201 4.69 77.32 2.40
CA CYS A 1201 5.07 75.90 2.42
C CYS A 1201 4.53 75.25 3.70
N PHE A 1202 4.03 74.03 3.56
CA PHE A 1202 3.54 73.21 4.67
C PHE A 1202 4.31 71.90 4.69
N GLU A 1203 4.55 71.39 5.89
CA GLU A 1203 5.13 70.07 6.08
C GLU A 1203 4.16 69.20 6.88
N ILE A 1204 3.92 67.98 6.41
CA ILE A 1204 3.03 67.01 7.04
C ILE A 1204 3.87 65.81 7.46
N ARG A 1205 3.76 65.41 8.74
CA ARG A 1205 4.48 64.25 9.25
C ARG A 1205 3.53 63.36 10.04
N LEU A 1206 3.79 62.05 10.04
CA LEU A 1206 3.22 61.12 11.02
C LEU A 1206 3.72 61.53 12.40
N CYS A 1207 2.82 61.70 13.37
CA CYS A 1207 3.24 62.04 14.72
C CYS A 1207 3.97 60.82 15.31
N GLY A 1208 5.28 60.93 15.50
CA GLY A 1208 6.07 59.88 16.15
C GLY A 1208 5.69 59.74 17.63
N ASN A 1209 5.50 58.51 18.10
CA ASN A 1209 5.38 58.21 19.53
C ASN A 1209 6.64 58.70 20.27
N PRO A 1210 6.55 59.57 21.30
CA PRO A 1210 7.62 59.70 22.27
C PRO A 1210 7.65 58.44 23.15
N PRO A 1211 8.84 57.95 23.54
CA PRO A 1211 8.96 56.81 24.43
C PRO A 1211 8.45 57.15 25.84
N PHE A 1212 7.64 56.24 26.41
CA PHE A 1212 7.36 56.01 27.84
C PHE A 1212 7.64 57.15 28.85
N ARG A 1213 6.57 57.64 29.51
CA ARG A 1213 6.52 57.82 30.98
C ARG A 1213 5.09 57.58 31.51
N GLN A 1214 5.02 56.84 32.61
CA GLN A 1214 3.81 56.35 33.30
C GLN A 1214 2.95 57.46 33.97
N PRO A 1215 1.69 57.14 34.39
CA PRO A 1215 0.58 58.09 34.64
C PRO A 1215 0.58 58.65 36.08
N PRO A 1216 -0.25 59.68 36.38
CA PRO A 1216 -1.49 59.45 37.16
C PRO A 1216 -2.61 60.53 36.87
N PRO A 1217 -3.68 60.73 37.68
CA PRO A 1217 -5.06 60.25 37.43
C PRO A 1217 -6.18 61.34 37.42
N GLY A 1218 -7.37 60.95 36.95
CA GLY A 1218 -8.68 61.61 37.21
C GLY A 1218 -9.03 62.74 36.23
N ASN A 1219 -10.29 63.08 35.95
CA ASN A 1219 -11.61 62.57 36.32
C ASN A 1219 -12.61 63.23 35.35
N ASP A 1220 -13.81 62.68 35.24
CA ASP A 1220 -15.07 63.40 34.98
C ASP A 1220 -15.41 63.93 33.55
N ASP A 1221 -16.30 63.15 32.93
CA ASP A 1221 -17.71 63.50 32.70
C ASP A 1221 -18.22 64.07 31.35
N ALA A 1222 -19.34 63.46 30.97
CA ALA A 1222 -20.54 64.02 30.34
C ALA A 1222 -20.59 64.34 28.81
N ARG A 1223 -21.43 63.52 28.13
CA ARG A 1223 -22.71 63.87 27.42
C ARG A 1223 -22.67 65.03 26.40
N ALA A 1224 -23.33 65.01 25.25
CA ALA A 1224 -24.34 64.16 24.62
C ALA A 1224 -24.58 64.69 23.18
N LYS A 1225 -24.95 63.77 22.26
CA LYS A 1225 -26.06 63.79 21.26
C LYS A 1225 -26.71 65.13 20.80
N PRO A 1226 -27.53 65.15 19.71
CA PRO A 1226 -27.47 64.43 18.42
C PRO A 1226 -28.04 65.23 17.19
N GLU A 1227 -28.06 64.58 16.03
CA GLU A 1227 -29.08 64.59 14.96
C GLU A 1227 -29.35 65.80 14.04
N GLY A 1228 -29.44 65.49 12.73
CA GLY A 1228 -30.40 66.13 11.80
C GLY A 1228 -29.96 66.20 10.33
N MET A 1229 -30.55 65.33 9.48
CA MET A 1229 -31.18 65.58 8.15
C MET A 1229 -30.58 66.63 7.18
N GLU A 1230 -30.56 66.54 5.85
CA GLU A 1230 -31.16 65.69 4.83
C GLU A 1230 -30.54 66.03 3.45
N ARG A 1231 -30.48 65.04 2.54
CA ARG A 1231 -30.59 65.09 1.06
C ARG A 1231 -30.21 66.38 0.28
N THR A 1232 -29.36 66.22 -0.74
CA THR A 1232 -29.78 66.26 -2.17
C THR A 1232 -28.69 65.78 -3.12
N LYS A 1233 -29.14 65.14 -4.21
CA LYS A 1233 -28.36 64.54 -5.31
C LYS A 1233 -27.58 65.59 -6.13
N ARG A 1234 -26.33 65.27 -6.47
CA ARG A 1234 -25.86 65.09 -7.85
C ARG A 1234 -24.60 64.25 -7.86
#